data_AF-F9X9M4-F1
#
_entry.id   AF-F9X9M4-F1
#
_cell.length_a   1.000
_cell.length_b   1.000
_cell.length_c   1.000
_cell.angle_alpha   90.00
_cell.angle_beta   90.00
_cell.angle_gamma   90.00
#
_symmetry.space_group_name_H-M   'P 1'
#
loop_
_entity.id
_entity.type
_entity.pdbx_description
1 polymer ?
#
loop_
_entity_poly.entity_id
_entity_poly.type
_entity_poly.pdbx_seq_one_letter_code
_entity_poly.pdbx_strand_id
1 'polypeptide(L)'
;MDEQEFVGLLQALLEPDTQKVKAATSQLNKTYYSSPASVTALIHIIINHPDAPLRQLAAVEARKLVNKHWKSVPEDQKPQLRESLLKSTIAEEKQLARHSKARVIASIARTDLEDGKWQELPGILQQAATSDNAHHREVGIYIIYTLLETMPDMFQETMGDMLNLFNRTIQDPESVEVRINTMLALSELAMVLDTEEDTKSLKNFQATIPHMVKVLETAIAAEDEENTMLAFDVFNKLLSYESAFLNPHFGNLLQFFMQVAAKSDIDDDARSQALSFLMQSVRYRKLKVQSLKVGEDMTKMCLQIATELDELPSEEDDISPARSALGLLDILSESLPPSQVAVPLLKAIGPYVQDSRPEYRRAGILALGMCVEGAPDFIATQLKEILPLVLHLLEDNAISVRSAALNGVSRLADDLAEDMGKEHARLIPALIRNFDLAGQGMRNSKEGSEEHELNTHIIKASAMAVDSLIEGLEPENAALYVGELMPRFSVLIDHDDHKVQMAAVSAVGSIASAAEGAFEPYFEQTMRSLGKYIEIKDNEDQLELRSMVIDSLGKLASAVGPEAFQPFVQPLMRASEEGLHLDHQRLKETSFILWSTLARVYEEKFEPFLQGAVTSLFECLDQEETDSDVTLGAEASDLVGQEVTIAGKKIKVAGAGGSNETEDIDEAELVKALMETADDDDDDWDDLGAVSAVAMEKEIAIEVLGDILTHTKGKYLPYMQKTIETTLPLLDHTFEGVRKSAVSTMWRAYACLFGLAEDNGMAKWQPGFPVKVKPTADLEKLGDLVMKGTLALWEEEMDRATVTEVNRNLAATLKLCGPAVLAPVSGDGPTPLELTTQHIMQILQRQHPCQKDEDDFDEPAAMEGESAEYDWLVVETAMEVVAGLSTALGEQFGELWKIFETPLFKFASSQERFERSAAIGTMADCIESMGAGCTPYTQRMMKLLLKRLSDEDPETKSNAAFGMGLLCANSNDGKEILPQYNTVLGMLEPLLQTSKAGASESEARLLDNAAGCVSRMIKKSPESVPLEHVLPRLVELLPLKEDFRENEPVFDMIISLYQAQNPVAQGATQQLMPVFEKVLGPPEDQLSDETRAKLTELVKYLRG
;
A
#
# COMPACT_ATOMS: atom_id res chain seq x y z
N MET A 1 -23.35 -1.01 -54.57
CA MET A 1 -22.95 0.07 -53.65
C MET A 1 -22.74 1.31 -54.50
N ASP A 2 -23.21 2.50 -54.09
CA ASP A 2 -22.86 3.75 -54.78
C ASP A 2 -21.46 4.17 -54.32
N GLU A 3 -20.46 3.99 -55.19
CA GLU A 3 -19.05 4.22 -54.86
C GLU A 3 -18.73 5.70 -54.63
N GLN A 4 -19.42 6.62 -55.31
CA GLN A 4 -19.17 8.05 -55.14
C GLN A 4 -19.74 8.56 -53.82
N GLU A 5 -20.94 8.11 -53.45
CA GLU A 5 -21.54 8.44 -52.16
C GLU A 5 -20.73 7.84 -51.00
N PHE A 6 -20.29 6.58 -51.13
CA PHE A 6 -19.51 5.90 -50.09
C PHE A 6 -18.16 6.58 -49.82
N VAL A 7 -17.41 6.92 -50.88
CA VAL A 7 -16.15 7.67 -50.75
C VAL A 7 -16.39 9.07 -50.17
N GLY A 8 -17.45 9.75 -50.59
CA GLY A 8 -17.82 11.07 -50.05
C GLY A 8 -18.15 11.04 -48.55
N LEU A 9 -18.79 9.98 -48.07
CA LEU A 9 -19.07 9.79 -46.64
C LEU A 9 -17.79 9.52 -45.84
N LEU A 10 -16.85 8.73 -46.36
CA LEU A 10 -15.56 8.51 -45.72
C LEU A 10 -14.72 9.79 -45.67
N GLN A 11 -14.72 10.59 -46.74
CA GLN A 11 -14.05 11.90 -46.75
C GLN A 11 -14.65 12.86 -45.72
N ALA A 12 -15.96 12.81 -45.49
CA ALA A 12 -16.63 13.63 -44.47
C ALA A 12 -16.21 13.27 -43.03
N LEU A 13 -15.67 12.07 -42.80
CA LEU A 13 -15.10 11.69 -41.49
C LEU A 13 -13.74 12.34 -41.22
N LEU A 14 -13.05 12.83 -42.26
CA LEU A 14 -11.78 13.55 -42.14
C LEU A 14 -11.97 15.07 -42.00
N GLU A 15 -13.22 15.57 -42.02
CA GLU A 15 -13.50 16.99 -41.80
C GLU A 15 -13.55 17.32 -40.30
N PRO A 16 -13.05 18.51 -39.87
CA PRO A 16 -13.10 18.94 -38.47
C PRO A 16 -14.51 19.36 -37.97
N ASP A 17 -15.58 18.89 -38.62
CA ASP A 17 -16.97 19.23 -38.32
C ASP A 17 -17.69 18.04 -37.65
N THR A 18 -17.78 18.07 -36.31
CA THR A 18 -18.35 16.99 -35.49
C THR A 18 -19.78 16.62 -35.89
N GLN A 19 -20.60 17.58 -36.36
CA GLN A 19 -21.98 17.28 -36.78
C GLN A 19 -22.01 16.51 -38.10
N LYS A 20 -21.14 16.87 -39.03
CA LYS A 20 -20.98 16.13 -40.30
C LYS A 20 -20.38 14.76 -40.08
N VAL A 21 -19.35 14.64 -39.23
CA VAL A 21 -18.75 13.35 -38.86
C VAL A 21 -19.82 12.43 -38.28
N LYS A 22 -20.61 12.89 -37.30
CA LYS A 22 -21.68 12.08 -36.69
C LYS A 22 -22.76 11.67 -37.70
N ALA A 23 -23.14 12.56 -38.60
CA ALA A 23 -24.10 12.26 -39.66
C ALA A 23 -23.55 11.22 -40.65
N ALA A 24 -22.30 11.38 -41.09
CA ALA A 24 -21.61 10.47 -41.99
C ALA A 24 -21.42 9.08 -41.35
N THR A 25 -20.94 9.01 -40.11
CA THR A 25 -20.81 7.76 -39.34
C THR A 25 -22.15 7.05 -39.19
N SER A 26 -23.23 7.78 -38.85
CA SER A 26 -24.56 7.17 -38.77
C SER A 26 -25.03 6.62 -40.12
N GLN A 27 -24.71 7.29 -41.23
CA GLN A 27 -25.12 6.87 -42.57
C GLN A 27 -24.30 5.67 -43.06
N LEU A 28 -22.99 5.66 -42.81
CA LEU A 28 -22.10 4.52 -43.08
C LEU A 28 -22.59 3.27 -42.33
N ASN A 29 -22.85 3.39 -41.02
CA ASN A 29 -23.35 2.29 -40.20
C ASN A 29 -24.70 1.72 -40.66
N LYS A 30 -25.67 2.59 -40.97
CA LYS A 30 -27.03 2.17 -41.35
C LYS A 30 -27.09 1.59 -42.77
N THR A 31 -26.40 2.22 -43.72
CA THR A 31 -26.60 1.96 -45.15
C THR A 31 -25.52 1.07 -45.77
N TYR A 32 -24.27 1.17 -45.30
CA TYR A 32 -23.12 0.56 -45.97
C TYR A 32 -22.48 -0.58 -45.18
N TYR A 33 -22.14 -0.36 -43.90
CA TYR A 33 -21.40 -1.30 -43.05
C TYR A 33 -22.18 -2.54 -42.61
N SER A 34 -23.46 -2.63 -42.96
CA SER A 34 -24.27 -3.85 -42.79
C SER A 34 -24.08 -4.86 -43.93
N SER A 35 -23.44 -4.46 -45.04
CA SER A 35 -23.26 -5.28 -46.24
C SER A 35 -21.83 -5.81 -46.37
N PRO A 36 -21.63 -7.09 -46.73
CA PRO A 36 -20.28 -7.61 -47.03
C PRO A 36 -19.55 -6.91 -48.18
N ALA A 37 -20.30 -6.27 -49.08
CA ALA A 37 -19.71 -5.47 -50.16
C ALA A 37 -18.92 -4.25 -49.65
N SER A 38 -19.15 -3.80 -48.41
CA SER A 38 -18.40 -2.70 -47.80
C SER A 38 -16.94 -3.05 -47.58
N VAL A 39 -16.64 -4.27 -47.13
CA VAL A 39 -15.26 -4.74 -46.94
C VAL A 39 -14.50 -4.75 -48.27
N THR A 40 -15.11 -5.27 -49.33
CA THR A 40 -14.51 -5.26 -50.67
C THR A 40 -14.28 -3.84 -51.18
N ALA A 41 -15.25 -2.93 -50.99
CA ALA A 41 -15.14 -1.53 -51.40
C ALA A 41 -14.02 -0.80 -50.64
N LEU A 42 -13.94 -0.99 -49.32
CA LEU A 42 -12.87 -0.43 -48.48
C LEU A 42 -11.50 -0.97 -48.91
N ILE A 43 -11.35 -2.28 -49.14
CA ILE A 43 -10.10 -2.86 -49.65
C ILE A 43 -9.70 -2.25 -51.00
N HIS A 44 -10.64 -1.99 -51.90
CA HIS A 44 -10.33 -1.31 -53.16
C HIS A 44 -9.83 0.13 -52.96
N ILE A 45 -10.40 0.87 -52.01
CA ILE A 45 -9.95 2.22 -51.62
C ILE A 45 -8.54 2.14 -51.04
N ILE A 46 -8.31 1.22 -50.09
CA ILE A 46 -7.01 0.95 -49.48
C ILE A 46 -5.94 0.67 -50.53
N ILE A 47 -6.26 -0.09 -51.59
CA ILE A 47 -5.28 -0.49 -52.61
C ILE A 47 -4.95 0.66 -53.58
N ASN A 48 -5.97 1.42 -54.02
CA ASN A 48 -5.86 2.24 -55.23
C ASN A 48 -6.08 3.74 -55.03
N HIS A 49 -6.65 4.18 -53.90
CA HIS A 49 -7.01 5.59 -53.74
C HIS A 49 -5.75 6.45 -53.61
N PRO A 50 -5.63 7.59 -54.31
CA PRO A 50 -4.40 8.40 -54.31
C PRO A 50 -4.14 9.09 -52.96
N ASP A 51 -5.20 9.39 -52.21
CA ASP A 51 -5.12 10.09 -50.93
C ASP A 51 -4.79 9.15 -49.76
N ALA A 52 -3.69 9.41 -49.06
CA ALA A 52 -3.17 8.52 -48.01
C ALA A 52 -4.00 8.53 -46.72
N PRO A 53 -4.48 9.68 -46.19
CA PRO A 53 -5.43 9.72 -45.07
C PRO A 53 -6.70 8.91 -45.36
N LEU A 54 -7.23 8.97 -46.57
CA LEU A 54 -8.40 8.16 -46.93
C LEU A 54 -8.07 6.65 -47.02
N ARG A 55 -6.88 6.27 -47.48
CA ARG A 55 -6.43 4.87 -47.44
C ARG A 55 -6.30 4.36 -46.00
N GLN A 56 -5.77 5.18 -45.10
CA GLN A 56 -5.62 4.89 -43.68
C GLN A 56 -6.98 4.71 -43.01
N LEU A 57 -7.89 5.69 -43.13
CA LEU A 57 -9.24 5.61 -42.60
C LEU A 57 -10.00 4.40 -43.15
N ALA A 58 -9.91 4.15 -44.45
CA ALA A 58 -10.55 2.97 -45.06
C ALA A 58 -9.99 1.66 -44.49
N ALA A 59 -8.70 1.61 -44.14
CA ALA A 59 -8.09 0.46 -43.50
C ALA A 59 -8.55 0.26 -42.05
N VAL A 60 -8.65 1.33 -41.26
CA VAL A 60 -9.22 1.29 -39.90
C VAL A 60 -10.66 0.74 -39.93
N GLU A 61 -11.48 1.29 -40.82
CA GLU A 61 -12.87 0.87 -40.96
C GLU A 61 -13.00 -0.55 -41.56
N ALA A 62 -12.09 -0.95 -42.45
CA ALA A 62 -12.06 -2.31 -42.97
C ALA A 62 -11.74 -3.33 -41.87
N ARG A 63 -10.75 -3.06 -41.00
CA ARG A 63 -10.36 -3.94 -39.88
C ARG A 63 -11.59 -4.31 -39.03
N LYS A 64 -12.37 -3.30 -38.61
CA LYS A 64 -13.61 -3.49 -37.82
C LYS A 64 -14.63 -4.40 -38.51
N LEU A 65 -14.75 -4.28 -39.84
CA LEU A 65 -15.77 -5.00 -40.62
C LEU A 65 -15.32 -6.38 -41.12
N VAL A 66 -14.02 -6.65 -41.19
CA VAL A 66 -13.48 -7.94 -41.66
C VAL A 66 -13.99 -9.09 -40.81
N ASN A 67 -13.92 -8.99 -39.48
CA ASN A 67 -14.40 -10.03 -38.55
C ASN A 67 -15.89 -10.38 -38.78
N LYS A 68 -16.70 -9.38 -39.13
CA LYS A 68 -18.15 -9.53 -39.34
C LYS A 68 -18.52 -10.07 -40.72
N HIS A 69 -17.77 -9.67 -41.76
CA HIS A 69 -18.25 -9.78 -43.13
C HIS A 69 -17.33 -10.54 -44.09
N TRP A 70 -16.05 -10.74 -43.76
CA TRP A 70 -15.09 -11.37 -44.66
C TRP A 70 -15.48 -12.79 -45.10
N LYS A 71 -16.04 -13.60 -44.19
CA LYS A 71 -16.56 -14.94 -44.52
C LYS A 71 -17.64 -14.91 -45.60
N SER A 72 -18.38 -13.81 -45.72
CA SER A 72 -19.46 -13.61 -46.70
C SER A 72 -19.00 -13.01 -48.03
N VAL A 73 -17.73 -12.61 -48.16
CA VAL A 73 -17.15 -12.14 -49.43
C VAL A 73 -17.04 -13.32 -50.41
N PRO A 74 -17.37 -13.16 -51.71
CA PRO A 74 -17.28 -14.25 -52.69
C PRO A 74 -15.87 -14.89 -52.77
N GLU A 75 -15.79 -16.21 -52.68
CA GLU A 75 -14.52 -16.96 -52.63
C GLU A 75 -13.66 -16.79 -53.90
N ASP A 76 -14.27 -16.49 -55.05
CA ASP A 76 -13.56 -16.21 -56.30
C ASP A 76 -12.82 -14.86 -56.29
N GLN A 77 -13.21 -13.93 -55.42
CA GLN A 77 -12.59 -12.61 -55.29
C GLN A 77 -11.48 -12.57 -54.24
N LYS A 78 -11.57 -13.39 -53.19
CA LYS A 78 -10.63 -13.38 -52.06
C LYS A 78 -9.16 -13.52 -52.46
N PRO A 79 -8.74 -14.44 -53.35
CA PRO A 79 -7.33 -14.58 -53.72
C PRO A 79 -6.74 -13.29 -54.33
N GLN A 80 -7.47 -12.65 -55.24
CA GLN A 80 -7.01 -11.41 -55.87
C GLN A 80 -6.97 -10.24 -54.89
N LEU A 81 -7.95 -10.14 -53.98
CA LEU A 81 -7.99 -9.11 -52.94
C LEU A 81 -6.80 -9.24 -51.98
N ARG A 82 -6.51 -10.45 -51.49
CA ARG A 82 -5.34 -10.75 -50.64
C ARG A 82 -4.03 -10.36 -51.33
N GLU A 83 -3.83 -10.83 -52.56
CA GLU A 83 -2.61 -10.56 -53.32
C GLU A 83 -2.42 -9.06 -53.59
N SER A 84 -3.49 -8.37 -53.97
CA SER A 84 -3.44 -6.93 -54.29
C SER A 84 -3.25 -6.07 -53.05
N LEU A 85 -3.89 -6.44 -51.94
CA LEU A 85 -3.71 -5.77 -50.65
C LEU A 85 -2.26 -5.92 -50.19
N LEU A 86 -1.72 -7.14 -50.17
CA LEU A 86 -0.34 -7.40 -49.75
C LEU A 86 0.69 -6.64 -50.61
N LYS A 87 0.52 -6.66 -51.94
CA LYS A 87 1.38 -5.90 -52.86
C LYS A 87 1.27 -4.39 -52.63
N SER A 88 0.07 -3.87 -52.39
CA SER A 88 -0.15 -2.45 -52.10
C SER A 88 0.48 -2.04 -50.77
N THR A 89 0.44 -2.90 -49.76
CA THR A 89 1.08 -2.65 -48.46
C THR A 89 2.61 -2.61 -48.59
N ILE A 90 3.22 -3.55 -49.32
CA ILE A 90 4.68 -3.58 -49.56
C ILE A 90 5.16 -2.36 -50.37
N ALA A 91 4.29 -1.77 -51.20
CA ALA A 91 4.60 -0.59 -52.00
C ALA A 91 4.19 0.75 -51.34
N GLU A 92 3.59 0.72 -50.14
CA GLU A 92 3.08 1.92 -49.48
C GLU A 92 4.21 2.71 -48.79
N GLU A 93 4.48 3.91 -49.30
CA GLU A 93 5.52 4.78 -48.77
C GLU A 93 5.09 5.46 -47.46
N LYS A 94 3.80 5.71 -47.26
CA LYS A 94 3.28 6.40 -46.06
C LYS A 94 3.10 5.42 -44.90
N GLN A 95 3.85 5.62 -43.82
CA GLN A 95 3.90 4.73 -42.64
C GLN A 95 2.53 4.47 -42.02
N LEU A 96 1.76 5.50 -41.68
CA LEU A 96 0.44 5.33 -41.08
C LEU A 96 -0.52 4.48 -41.96
N ALA A 97 -0.59 4.80 -43.25
CA ALA A 97 -1.40 4.02 -44.19
C ALA A 97 -0.87 2.59 -44.34
N ARG A 98 0.45 2.37 -44.31
CA ARG A 98 1.09 1.05 -44.35
C ARG A 98 0.76 0.23 -43.11
N HIS A 99 0.80 0.84 -41.93
CA HIS A 99 0.50 0.17 -40.66
C HIS A 99 -0.97 -0.24 -40.58
N SER A 100 -1.91 0.66 -40.90
CA SER A 100 -3.33 0.31 -40.95
C SER A 100 -3.63 -0.79 -41.97
N LYS A 101 -2.97 -0.76 -43.14
CA LYS A 101 -3.05 -1.83 -44.14
C LYS A 101 -2.59 -3.19 -43.62
N ALA A 102 -1.49 -3.23 -42.86
CA ALA A 102 -0.98 -4.44 -42.24
C ALA A 102 -1.98 -5.04 -41.22
N ARG A 103 -2.62 -4.19 -40.39
CA ARG A 103 -3.66 -4.64 -39.46
C ARG A 103 -4.90 -5.22 -40.16
N VAL A 104 -5.27 -4.72 -41.35
CA VAL A 104 -6.32 -5.34 -42.18
C VAL A 104 -5.88 -6.72 -42.70
N ILE A 105 -4.62 -6.85 -43.13
CA ILE A 105 -4.04 -8.15 -43.53
C ILE A 105 -4.13 -9.15 -42.37
N ALA A 106 -3.77 -8.74 -41.16
CA ALA A 106 -3.83 -9.59 -39.97
C ALA A 106 -5.26 -10.06 -39.64
N SER A 107 -6.23 -9.14 -39.65
CA SER A 107 -7.65 -9.47 -39.42
C SER A 107 -8.21 -10.45 -40.48
N ILE A 108 -7.82 -10.28 -41.75
CA ILE A 108 -8.21 -11.21 -42.83
C ILE A 108 -7.55 -12.57 -42.61
N ALA A 109 -6.25 -12.58 -42.28
CA ALA A 109 -5.47 -13.79 -42.06
C ALA A 109 -6.01 -14.61 -40.88
N ARG A 110 -6.46 -13.97 -39.78
CA ARG A 110 -7.14 -14.62 -38.64
C ARG A 110 -8.29 -15.49 -39.11
N THR A 111 -9.17 -14.93 -39.93
CA THR A 111 -10.30 -15.68 -40.46
C THR A 111 -9.89 -16.77 -41.46
N ASP A 112 -8.96 -16.46 -42.37
CA ASP A 112 -8.66 -17.34 -43.51
C ASP A 112 -7.76 -18.52 -43.17
N LEU A 113 -6.75 -18.33 -42.31
CA LEU A 113 -5.81 -19.38 -41.93
C LEU A 113 -6.48 -20.43 -41.03
N GLU A 114 -7.40 -20.03 -40.15
CA GLU A 114 -8.29 -20.95 -39.40
C GLU A 114 -9.11 -21.85 -40.34
N ASP A 115 -9.59 -21.30 -41.46
CA ASP A 115 -10.32 -22.03 -42.50
C ASP A 115 -9.39 -22.86 -43.43
N GLY A 116 -8.08 -22.91 -43.16
CA GLY A 116 -7.08 -23.60 -43.99
C GLY A 116 -6.80 -22.92 -45.34
N LYS A 117 -7.09 -21.62 -45.46
CA LYS A 117 -6.87 -20.80 -46.67
C LYS A 117 -5.66 -19.88 -46.48
N TRP A 118 -5.15 -19.30 -47.58
CA TRP A 118 -4.02 -18.36 -47.59
C TRP A 118 -2.69 -18.90 -47.01
N GLN A 119 -2.47 -20.21 -47.13
CA GLN A 119 -1.29 -20.93 -46.63
C GLN A 119 0.05 -20.44 -47.21
N GLU A 120 0.01 -19.68 -48.30
CA GLU A 120 1.18 -19.03 -48.90
C GLU A 120 1.66 -17.78 -48.15
N LEU A 121 0.83 -17.17 -47.28
CA LEU A 121 1.15 -15.92 -46.60
C LEU A 121 2.45 -16.00 -45.77
N PRO A 122 2.67 -17.00 -44.90
CA PRO A 122 3.91 -17.10 -44.12
C PRO A 122 5.17 -17.13 -45.00
N GLY A 123 5.12 -17.87 -46.11
CA GLY A 123 6.24 -17.95 -47.06
C GLY A 123 6.52 -16.62 -47.77
N ILE A 124 5.49 -15.83 -48.07
CA ILE A 124 5.65 -14.50 -48.67
C ILE A 124 6.27 -13.53 -47.65
N LEU A 125 5.78 -13.55 -46.40
CA LEU A 125 6.29 -12.68 -45.35
C LEU A 125 7.74 -13.00 -44.99
N GLN A 126 8.11 -14.28 -44.94
CA GLN A 126 9.50 -14.70 -44.74
C GLN A 126 10.43 -14.19 -45.86
N GLN A 127 9.97 -14.21 -47.12
CA GLN A 127 10.72 -13.65 -48.26
C GLN A 127 10.85 -12.12 -48.16
N ALA A 128 9.79 -11.42 -47.74
CA ALA A 128 9.83 -9.98 -47.53
C ALA A 128 10.80 -9.61 -46.40
N ALA A 129 10.69 -10.28 -45.25
CA ALA A 129 11.53 -10.09 -44.07
C ALA A 129 13.03 -10.37 -44.31
N THR A 130 13.37 -11.15 -45.34
CA THR A 130 14.76 -11.47 -45.69
C THR A 130 15.22 -10.87 -47.02
N SER A 131 14.45 -9.93 -47.59
CA SER A 131 14.74 -9.27 -48.86
C SER A 131 16.00 -8.40 -48.79
N ASP A 132 16.69 -8.23 -49.93
CA ASP A 132 17.80 -7.28 -50.06
C ASP A 132 17.34 -5.81 -49.96
N ASN A 133 16.03 -5.53 -50.00
CA ASN A 133 15.47 -4.19 -49.81
C ASN A 133 15.01 -3.97 -48.36
N ALA A 134 15.62 -3.02 -47.66
CA ALA A 134 15.28 -2.64 -46.29
C ALA A 134 13.79 -2.35 -46.09
N HIS A 135 13.15 -1.65 -47.04
CA HIS A 135 11.73 -1.33 -46.96
C HIS A 135 10.85 -2.60 -47.00
N HIS A 136 11.20 -3.58 -47.85
CA HIS A 136 10.47 -4.85 -47.88
C HIS A 136 10.62 -5.62 -46.57
N ARG A 137 11.81 -5.57 -45.95
CA ARG A 137 12.05 -6.20 -44.65
C ARG A 137 11.21 -5.56 -43.56
N GLU A 138 11.16 -4.22 -43.55
CA GLU A 138 10.36 -3.43 -42.61
C GLU A 138 8.88 -3.81 -42.70
N VAL A 139 8.28 -3.72 -43.89
CA VAL A 139 6.87 -4.07 -44.09
C VAL A 139 6.61 -5.54 -43.73
N GLY A 140 7.52 -6.43 -44.13
CA GLY A 140 7.41 -7.86 -43.86
C GLY A 140 7.37 -8.18 -42.37
N ILE A 141 8.29 -7.59 -41.59
CA ILE A 141 8.34 -7.78 -40.14
C ILE A 141 7.16 -7.10 -39.44
N TYR A 142 6.74 -5.91 -39.87
CA TYR A 142 5.58 -5.25 -39.28
C TYR A 142 4.29 -6.06 -39.47
N ILE A 143 4.06 -6.64 -40.66
CA ILE A 143 2.90 -7.52 -40.87
C ILE A 143 3.00 -8.76 -39.97
N ILE A 144 4.19 -9.34 -39.83
CA ILE A 144 4.41 -10.47 -38.90
C ILE A 144 4.07 -10.09 -37.46
N TYR A 145 4.53 -8.93 -36.99
CA TYR A 145 4.18 -8.39 -35.67
C TYR A 145 2.65 -8.28 -35.49
N THR A 146 1.96 -7.61 -36.42
CA THR A 146 0.48 -7.48 -36.32
C THR A 146 -0.25 -8.83 -36.39
N LEU A 147 0.34 -9.84 -37.05
CA LEU A 147 -0.20 -11.19 -37.04
C LEU A 147 -0.01 -11.83 -35.65
N LEU A 148 1.17 -11.72 -35.04
CA LEU A 148 1.40 -12.23 -33.70
C LEU A 148 0.43 -11.60 -32.69
N GLU A 149 0.26 -10.28 -32.72
CA GLU A 149 -0.72 -9.54 -31.91
C GLU A 149 -2.16 -10.06 -32.11
N THR A 150 -2.55 -10.40 -33.34
CA THR A 150 -3.93 -10.80 -33.67
C THR A 150 -4.21 -12.31 -33.47
N MET A 151 -3.20 -13.17 -33.58
CA MET A 151 -3.34 -14.64 -33.64
C MET A 151 -2.08 -15.37 -33.14
N PRO A 152 -1.66 -15.17 -31.88
CA PRO A 152 -0.34 -15.62 -31.43
C PRO A 152 -0.19 -17.15 -31.43
N ASP A 153 -1.26 -17.90 -31.13
CA ASP A 153 -1.28 -19.38 -31.09
C ASP A 153 -0.84 -20.05 -32.39
N MET A 154 -1.06 -19.39 -33.54
CA MET A 154 -0.73 -19.96 -34.85
C MET A 154 0.75 -20.23 -35.04
N PHE A 155 1.60 -19.54 -34.29
CA PHE A 155 3.04 -19.59 -34.46
C PHE A 155 3.73 -20.60 -33.54
N GLN A 156 3.01 -21.27 -32.63
CA GLN A 156 3.58 -22.26 -31.70
C GLN A 156 4.37 -23.37 -32.42
N GLU A 157 3.83 -23.96 -33.49
CA GLU A 157 4.52 -25.03 -34.25
C GLU A 157 5.73 -24.54 -35.06
N THR A 158 5.86 -23.22 -35.27
CA THR A 158 6.94 -22.59 -36.06
C THR A 158 7.85 -21.67 -35.23
N MET A 159 7.70 -21.70 -33.90
CA MET A 159 8.41 -20.87 -32.92
C MET A 159 9.91 -20.78 -33.19
N GLY A 160 10.57 -21.93 -33.38
CA GLY A 160 12.01 -21.98 -33.61
C GLY A 160 12.45 -21.27 -34.90
N ASP A 161 11.66 -21.34 -35.97
CA ASP A 161 11.97 -20.67 -37.25
C ASP A 161 11.75 -19.16 -37.15
N MET A 162 10.72 -18.73 -36.43
CA MET A 162 10.44 -17.33 -36.13
C MET A 162 11.57 -16.69 -35.30
N LEU A 163 12.01 -17.35 -34.24
CA LEU A 163 13.12 -16.86 -33.43
C LEU A 163 14.44 -16.81 -34.21
N ASN A 164 14.67 -17.74 -35.14
CA ASN A 164 15.83 -17.67 -36.04
C ASN A 164 15.76 -16.45 -36.97
N LEU A 165 14.57 -16.14 -37.49
CA LEU A 165 14.34 -14.94 -38.29
C LEU A 165 14.59 -13.68 -37.46
N PHE A 166 14.00 -13.59 -36.26
CA PHE A 166 14.14 -12.43 -35.38
C PHE A 166 15.56 -12.22 -34.87
N ASN A 167 16.30 -13.29 -34.56
CA ASN A 167 17.74 -13.18 -34.24
C ASN A 167 18.55 -12.54 -35.37
N ARG A 168 18.11 -12.68 -36.63
CA ARG A 168 18.73 -12.02 -37.78
C ARG A 168 18.23 -10.58 -37.95
N THR A 169 16.93 -10.33 -37.85
CA THR A 169 16.34 -9.01 -38.15
C THR A 169 16.50 -8.00 -37.03
N ILE A 170 16.65 -8.43 -35.78
CA ILE A 170 17.01 -7.54 -34.66
C ILE A 170 18.41 -6.92 -34.84
N GLN A 171 19.23 -7.52 -35.71
CA GLN A 171 20.56 -7.04 -36.08
C GLN A 171 20.59 -6.49 -37.51
N ASP A 172 19.45 -6.02 -38.04
CA ASP A 172 19.39 -5.49 -39.41
C ASP A 172 20.46 -4.41 -39.62
N PRO A 173 21.29 -4.50 -40.67
CA PRO A 173 22.41 -3.57 -40.86
C PRO A 173 21.99 -2.21 -41.42
N GLU A 174 20.78 -2.09 -41.98
CA GLU A 174 20.36 -0.91 -42.74
C GLU A 174 19.22 -0.13 -42.09
N SER A 175 18.25 -0.83 -41.47
CA SER A 175 17.00 -0.21 -41.01
C SER A 175 16.80 -0.32 -39.50
N VAL A 176 16.57 0.83 -38.84
CA VAL A 176 16.15 0.92 -37.43
C VAL A 176 14.76 0.33 -37.26
N GLU A 177 13.83 0.69 -38.15
CA GLU A 177 12.43 0.21 -38.14
C GLU A 177 12.33 -1.31 -38.21
N VAL A 178 13.20 -1.99 -38.97
CA VAL A 178 13.25 -3.46 -38.98
C VAL A 178 13.59 -4.00 -37.60
N ARG A 179 14.53 -3.35 -36.90
CA ARG A 179 14.96 -3.79 -35.56
C ARG A 179 13.87 -3.51 -34.52
N ILE A 180 13.23 -2.34 -34.54
CA ILE A 180 12.12 -1.98 -33.64
C ILE A 180 10.91 -2.88 -33.87
N ASN A 181 10.47 -3.07 -35.12
CA ASN A 181 9.37 -3.98 -35.42
C ASN A 181 9.71 -5.44 -35.04
N THR A 182 10.99 -5.82 -35.07
CA THR A 182 11.42 -7.13 -34.55
C THR A 182 11.31 -7.20 -33.02
N MET A 183 11.62 -6.12 -32.30
CA MET A 183 11.41 -6.06 -30.84
C MET A 183 9.94 -6.22 -30.47
N LEU A 184 9.05 -5.49 -31.14
CA LEU A 184 7.60 -5.61 -30.96
C LEU A 184 7.11 -7.03 -31.28
N ALA A 185 7.59 -7.62 -32.38
CA ALA A 185 7.24 -9.01 -32.69
C ALA A 185 7.76 -10.02 -31.65
N LEU A 186 8.92 -9.75 -31.02
CA LEU A 186 9.46 -10.60 -29.97
C LEU A 186 8.61 -10.55 -28.70
N SER A 187 8.11 -9.38 -28.28
CA SER A 187 7.22 -9.30 -27.10
C SER A 187 5.93 -10.10 -27.31
N GLU A 188 5.29 -9.96 -28.47
CA GLU A 188 4.06 -10.72 -28.76
C GLU A 188 4.32 -12.23 -28.86
N LEU A 189 5.50 -12.63 -29.36
CA LEU A 189 5.88 -14.04 -29.43
C LEU A 189 6.16 -14.65 -28.04
N ALA A 190 6.60 -13.85 -27.07
CA ALA A 190 6.87 -14.32 -25.72
C ALA A 190 5.60 -14.84 -25.03
N MET A 191 4.43 -14.23 -25.28
CA MET A 191 3.14 -14.62 -24.67
C MET A 191 2.72 -16.07 -24.98
N VAL A 192 3.20 -16.66 -26.06
CA VAL A 192 2.81 -18.02 -26.50
C VAL A 192 3.96 -19.02 -26.45
N LEU A 193 5.10 -18.64 -25.88
CA LEU A 193 6.23 -19.54 -25.67
C LEU A 193 6.10 -20.21 -24.31
N ASP A 194 5.86 -21.53 -24.31
CA ASP A 194 5.96 -22.36 -23.11
C ASP A 194 7.43 -22.50 -22.69
N THR A 195 7.81 -21.82 -21.60
CA THR A 195 9.21 -21.72 -21.19
C THR A 195 9.74 -23.00 -20.55
N GLU A 196 8.84 -23.86 -20.04
CA GLU A 196 9.17 -25.14 -19.42
C GLU A 196 9.35 -26.25 -20.47
N GLU A 197 8.45 -26.34 -21.43
CA GLU A 197 8.46 -27.38 -22.46
C GLU A 197 9.46 -27.07 -23.60
N ASP A 198 9.53 -25.82 -24.08
CA ASP A 198 10.43 -25.42 -25.18
C ASP A 198 11.65 -24.61 -24.74
N THR A 199 12.46 -25.23 -23.87
CA THR A 199 13.73 -24.66 -23.39
C THR A 199 14.72 -24.29 -24.51
N LYS A 200 14.56 -24.81 -25.73
CA LYS A 200 15.42 -24.46 -26.88
C LYS A 200 15.00 -23.13 -27.47
N SER A 201 13.71 -22.94 -27.73
CA SER A 201 13.17 -21.66 -28.18
C SER A 201 13.38 -20.58 -27.12
N LEU A 202 13.19 -20.88 -25.83
CA LEU A 202 13.52 -19.96 -24.74
C LEU A 202 14.97 -19.45 -24.82
N LYS A 203 15.95 -20.34 -25.04
CA LYS A 203 17.36 -19.93 -25.19
C LYS A 203 17.61 -19.08 -26.43
N ASN A 204 16.91 -19.37 -27.52
CA ASN A 204 17.00 -18.57 -28.74
C ASN A 204 16.38 -17.18 -28.56
N PHE A 205 15.29 -17.08 -27.80
CA PHE A 205 14.68 -15.83 -27.38
C PHE A 205 15.64 -15.03 -26.49
N GLN A 206 16.16 -15.65 -25.43
CA GLN A 206 17.12 -15.02 -24.51
C GLN A 206 18.35 -14.45 -25.25
N ALA A 207 18.81 -15.12 -26.30
CA ALA A 207 19.92 -14.65 -27.14
C ALA A 207 19.63 -13.33 -27.88
N THR A 208 18.35 -12.93 -28.03
CA THR A 208 17.97 -11.66 -28.63
C THR A 208 18.08 -10.48 -27.67
N ILE A 209 17.99 -10.69 -26.36
CA ILE A 209 17.95 -9.63 -25.33
C ILE A 209 19.13 -8.65 -25.44
N PRO A 210 20.41 -9.09 -25.58
CA PRO A 210 21.52 -8.15 -25.76
C PRO A 210 21.39 -7.30 -27.03
N HIS A 211 20.76 -7.83 -28.08
CA HIS A 211 20.51 -7.08 -29.30
C HIS A 211 19.38 -6.07 -29.13
N MET A 212 18.34 -6.39 -28.36
CA MET A 212 17.27 -5.45 -27.99
C MET A 212 17.83 -4.27 -27.20
N VAL A 213 18.70 -4.53 -26.22
CA VAL A 213 19.43 -3.47 -25.50
C VAL A 213 20.22 -2.59 -26.47
N LYS A 214 20.87 -3.20 -27.48
CA LYS A 214 21.62 -2.43 -28.47
C LYS A 214 20.75 -1.54 -29.36
N VAL A 215 19.51 -1.97 -29.64
CA VAL A 215 18.54 -1.18 -30.39
C VAL A 215 18.14 0.05 -29.56
N LEU A 216 17.77 -0.14 -28.30
CA LEU A 216 17.45 0.95 -27.38
C LEU A 216 18.63 1.93 -27.20
N GLU A 217 19.86 1.42 -26.97
CA GLU A 217 21.07 2.25 -26.92
C GLU A 217 21.23 3.14 -28.17
N THR A 218 20.89 2.60 -29.34
CA THR A 218 21.04 3.31 -30.62
C THR A 218 19.94 4.36 -30.80
N ALA A 219 18.71 4.07 -30.38
CA ALA A 219 17.59 5.02 -30.41
C ALA A 219 17.85 6.21 -29.47
N ILE A 220 18.26 5.94 -28.23
CA ILE A 220 18.64 6.98 -27.27
C ILE A 220 19.77 7.84 -27.81
N ALA A 221 20.83 7.22 -28.36
CA ALA A 221 21.96 7.97 -28.91
C ALA A 221 21.62 8.78 -30.17
N ALA A 222 20.50 8.45 -30.83
CA ALA A 222 19.99 9.16 -31.99
C ALA A 222 18.96 10.25 -31.63
N GLU A 223 18.61 10.41 -30.35
CA GLU A 223 17.53 11.29 -29.88
C GLU A 223 16.19 10.96 -30.58
N ASP A 224 15.95 9.66 -30.83
CA ASP A 224 14.74 9.15 -31.47
C ASP A 224 13.73 8.74 -30.40
N GLU A 225 12.89 9.70 -29.99
CA GLU A 225 11.94 9.57 -28.89
C GLU A 225 10.91 8.45 -29.14
N GLU A 226 10.29 8.42 -30.32
CA GLU A 226 9.26 7.43 -30.67
C GLU A 226 9.78 5.99 -30.56
N ASN A 227 10.94 5.70 -31.17
CA ASN A 227 11.54 4.37 -31.10
C ASN A 227 12.12 4.05 -29.73
N THR A 228 12.50 5.06 -28.95
CA THR A 228 12.95 4.88 -27.57
C THR A 228 11.80 4.40 -26.70
N MET A 229 10.63 5.05 -26.78
CA MET A 229 9.43 4.66 -26.02
C MET A 229 8.95 3.25 -26.39
N LEU A 230 8.83 2.95 -27.69
CA LEU A 230 8.47 1.60 -28.15
C LEU A 230 9.40 0.51 -27.60
N ALA A 231 10.71 0.80 -27.51
CA ALA A 231 11.66 -0.14 -26.95
C ALA A 231 11.51 -0.31 -25.43
N PHE A 232 11.19 0.76 -24.69
CA PHE A 232 10.85 0.68 -23.27
C PHE A 232 9.58 -0.15 -23.03
N ASP A 233 8.53 0.07 -23.82
CA ASP A 233 7.26 -0.69 -23.71
C ASP A 233 7.50 -2.19 -23.88
N VAL A 234 8.35 -2.58 -24.83
CA VAL A 234 8.74 -3.99 -25.01
C VAL A 234 9.43 -4.54 -23.75
N PHE A 235 10.36 -3.79 -23.14
CA PHE A 235 11.01 -4.26 -21.92
C PHE A 235 10.06 -4.35 -20.72
N ASN A 236 9.11 -3.41 -20.59
CA ASN A 236 8.08 -3.44 -19.55
C ASN A 236 7.13 -4.63 -19.75
N LYS A 237 6.66 -4.90 -20.98
CA LYS A 237 5.88 -6.10 -21.31
C LYS A 237 6.61 -7.39 -20.99
N LEU A 238 7.90 -7.49 -21.33
CA LEU A 238 8.69 -8.69 -21.02
C LEU A 238 8.93 -8.89 -19.52
N LEU A 239 8.88 -7.80 -18.74
CA LEU A 239 9.06 -7.86 -17.30
C LEU A 239 7.82 -8.43 -16.59
N SER A 240 6.62 -8.21 -17.13
CA SER A 240 5.36 -8.76 -16.61
C SER A 240 5.08 -10.20 -17.06
N TYR A 241 5.87 -10.76 -17.99
CA TYR A 241 5.81 -12.18 -18.37
C TYR A 241 6.78 -13.03 -17.54
N GLU A 242 6.68 -14.35 -17.70
CA GLU A 242 7.49 -15.36 -17.00
C GLU A 242 8.99 -14.99 -16.89
N SER A 243 9.51 -15.05 -15.66
CA SER A 243 10.86 -14.62 -15.29
C SER A 243 11.95 -15.32 -16.10
N ALA A 244 11.65 -16.51 -16.62
CA ALA A 244 12.49 -17.30 -17.50
C ALA A 244 13.01 -16.49 -18.71
N PHE A 245 12.23 -15.58 -19.29
CA PHE A 245 12.65 -14.79 -20.46
C PHE A 245 13.85 -13.88 -20.18
N LEU A 246 13.84 -13.19 -19.04
CA LEU A 246 14.86 -12.20 -18.69
C LEU A 246 15.95 -12.76 -17.78
N ASN A 247 15.71 -13.87 -17.08
CA ASN A 247 16.57 -14.42 -16.02
C ASN A 247 18.09 -14.42 -16.29
N PRO A 248 18.60 -14.84 -17.47
CA PRO A 248 20.03 -14.81 -17.76
C PRO A 248 20.64 -13.41 -17.90
N HIS A 249 19.81 -12.42 -18.24
CA HIS A 249 20.21 -11.05 -18.54
C HIS A 249 19.69 -10.03 -17.53
N PHE A 250 18.81 -10.42 -16.60
CA PHE A 250 18.11 -9.50 -15.69
C PHE A 250 19.07 -8.59 -14.91
N GLY A 251 20.10 -9.13 -14.28
CA GLY A 251 21.10 -8.31 -13.59
C GLY A 251 21.85 -7.33 -14.50
N ASN A 252 22.10 -7.69 -15.77
CA ASN A 252 22.71 -6.79 -16.75
C ASN A 252 21.73 -5.70 -17.20
N LEU A 253 20.43 -6.02 -17.32
CA LEU A 253 19.37 -5.06 -17.62
C LEU A 253 19.24 -4.03 -16.50
N LEU A 254 19.19 -4.47 -15.24
CA LEU A 254 19.18 -3.56 -14.09
C LEU A 254 20.39 -2.62 -14.13
N GLN A 255 21.58 -3.15 -14.41
CA GLN A 255 22.78 -2.33 -14.55
C GLN A 255 22.70 -1.34 -15.71
N PHE A 256 22.14 -1.76 -16.85
CA PHE A 256 21.96 -0.91 -18.02
C PHE A 256 21.00 0.24 -17.75
N PHE A 257 19.80 -0.03 -17.22
CA PHE A 257 18.83 1.02 -16.92
C PHE A 257 19.29 1.96 -15.80
N MET A 258 20.04 1.46 -14.80
CA MET A 258 20.70 2.33 -13.83
C MET A 258 21.70 3.29 -14.50
N GLN A 259 22.46 2.81 -15.50
CA GLN A 259 23.38 3.67 -16.24
C GLN A 259 22.64 4.71 -17.08
N VAL A 260 21.53 4.34 -17.72
CA VAL A 260 20.70 5.28 -18.49
C VAL A 260 20.14 6.37 -17.56
N ALA A 261 19.51 5.98 -16.44
CA ALA A 261 18.92 6.91 -15.48
C ALA A 261 19.94 7.91 -14.89
N ALA A 262 21.15 7.44 -14.55
CA ALA A 262 22.18 8.25 -13.91
C ALA A 262 22.91 9.23 -14.85
N LYS A 263 22.72 9.11 -16.17
CA LYS A 263 23.50 9.84 -17.16
C LYS A 263 22.73 11.08 -17.61
N SER A 264 23.04 12.22 -16.98
CA SER A 264 22.44 13.54 -17.22
C SER A 264 22.60 14.11 -18.65
N ASP A 265 23.26 13.39 -19.56
CA ASP A 265 23.37 13.79 -20.98
C ASP A 265 22.35 13.05 -21.87
N ILE A 266 21.56 12.14 -21.29
CA ILE A 266 20.41 11.49 -21.91
C ILE A 266 19.17 12.33 -21.59
N ASP A 267 18.23 12.36 -22.53
CA ASP A 267 16.94 13.02 -22.37
C ASP A 267 16.16 12.54 -21.13
N ASP A 268 15.44 13.46 -20.48
CA ASP A 268 14.77 13.22 -19.20
C ASP A 268 13.61 12.22 -19.32
N ASP A 269 12.95 12.10 -20.47
CA ASP A 269 11.89 11.09 -20.66
C ASP A 269 12.48 9.69 -20.71
N ALA A 270 13.57 9.49 -21.45
CA ALA A 270 14.28 8.21 -21.50
C ALA A 270 14.87 7.83 -20.13
N ARG A 271 15.38 8.81 -19.36
CA ARG A 271 15.85 8.58 -17.98
C ARG A 271 14.71 8.21 -17.03
N SER A 272 13.56 8.87 -17.16
CA SER A 272 12.36 8.60 -16.37
C SER A 272 11.79 7.21 -16.67
N GLN A 273 11.78 6.79 -17.95
CA GLN A 273 11.39 5.44 -18.32
C GLN A 273 12.37 4.37 -17.83
N ALA A 274 13.68 4.66 -17.81
CA ALA A 274 14.66 3.77 -17.20
C ALA A 274 14.40 3.59 -15.70
N LEU A 275 14.03 4.66 -14.99
CA LEU A 275 13.62 4.57 -13.58
C LEU A 275 12.30 3.80 -13.42
N SER A 276 11.33 4.00 -14.31
CA SER A 276 10.07 3.24 -14.34
C SER A 276 10.30 1.72 -14.47
N PHE A 277 11.16 1.29 -15.41
CA PHE A 277 11.54 -0.12 -15.53
C PHE A 277 12.18 -0.66 -14.24
N LEU A 278 13.03 0.12 -13.56
CA LEU A 278 13.63 -0.27 -12.29
C LEU A 278 12.57 -0.38 -11.18
N MET A 279 11.60 0.53 -11.12
CA MET A 279 10.47 0.45 -10.17
C MET A 279 9.67 -0.83 -10.38
N GLN A 280 9.27 -1.10 -11.63
CA GLN A 280 8.54 -2.32 -11.99
C GLN A 280 9.36 -3.57 -11.67
N SER A 281 10.69 -3.52 -11.86
CA SER A 281 11.56 -4.66 -11.56
C SER A 281 11.57 -4.99 -10.07
N VAL A 282 11.50 -3.97 -9.21
CA VAL A 282 11.39 -4.16 -7.76
C VAL A 282 10.01 -4.70 -7.38
N ARG A 283 8.93 -4.27 -8.05
CA ARG A 283 7.56 -4.74 -7.79
C ARG A 283 7.34 -6.19 -8.22
N TYR A 284 7.66 -6.52 -9.48
CA TYR A 284 7.35 -7.84 -10.07
C TYR A 284 8.39 -8.92 -9.77
N ARG A 285 9.64 -8.54 -9.49
CA ARG A 285 10.79 -9.45 -9.35
C ARG A 285 11.61 -9.17 -8.10
N LYS A 286 10.92 -8.79 -7.01
CA LYS A 286 11.50 -8.35 -5.74
C LYS A 286 12.55 -9.33 -5.22
N LEU A 287 12.22 -10.62 -5.12
CA LEU A 287 13.12 -11.63 -4.56
C LEU A 287 14.39 -11.76 -5.42
N LYS A 288 14.23 -11.65 -6.74
CA LYS A 288 15.37 -11.64 -7.66
C LYS A 288 16.26 -10.41 -7.47
N VAL A 289 15.68 -9.21 -7.42
CA VAL A 289 16.40 -7.96 -7.15
C VAL A 289 17.17 -8.05 -5.81
N GLN A 290 16.51 -8.52 -4.76
CA GLN A 290 17.12 -8.74 -3.44
C GLN A 290 18.29 -9.73 -3.52
N SER A 291 18.13 -10.84 -4.25
CA SER A 291 19.16 -11.87 -4.40
C SER A 291 20.41 -11.39 -5.14
N LEU A 292 20.23 -10.47 -6.10
CA LEU A 292 21.30 -9.84 -6.87
C LEU A 292 22.05 -8.77 -6.05
N LYS A 293 21.51 -8.36 -4.90
CA LYS A 293 22.09 -7.36 -3.99
C LYS A 293 22.35 -6.00 -4.64
N VAL A 294 21.47 -5.60 -5.55
CA VAL A 294 21.59 -4.33 -6.30
C VAL A 294 20.98 -3.14 -5.55
N GLY A 295 20.28 -3.36 -4.43
CA GLY A 295 19.62 -2.29 -3.68
C GLY A 295 20.58 -1.18 -3.22
N GLU A 296 21.81 -1.53 -2.82
CA GLU A 296 22.82 -0.55 -2.42
C GLU A 296 23.22 0.38 -3.59
N ASP A 297 23.38 -0.18 -4.79
CA ASP A 297 23.78 0.58 -5.97
C ASP A 297 22.62 1.47 -6.47
N MET A 298 21.39 0.93 -6.48
CA MET A 298 20.18 1.69 -6.81
C MET A 298 19.96 2.85 -5.83
N THR A 299 20.10 2.60 -4.52
CA THR A 299 19.95 3.63 -3.48
C THR A 299 20.91 4.80 -3.70
N LYS A 300 22.19 4.50 -4.00
CA LYS A 300 23.20 5.54 -4.26
C LYS A 300 22.93 6.29 -5.55
N MET A 301 22.46 5.58 -6.59
CA MET A 301 22.04 6.20 -7.84
C MET A 301 20.88 7.17 -7.60
N CYS A 302 19.83 6.73 -6.89
CA CYS A 302 18.70 7.59 -6.57
C CYS A 302 19.12 8.84 -5.79
N LEU A 303 19.97 8.68 -4.77
CA LEU A 303 20.51 9.80 -4.01
C LEU A 303 21.30 10.79 -4.88
N GLN A 304 22.05 10.30 -5.88
CA GLN A 304 22.78 11.14 -6.81
C GLN A 304 21.82 11.91 -7.75
N ILE A 305 20.86 11.22 -8.36
CA ILE A 305 19.88 11.84 -9.28
C ILE A 305 19.00 12.85 -8.53
N ALA A 306 18.66 12.61 -7.27
CA ALA A 306 17.91 13.54 -6.43
C ALA A 306 18.60 14.91 -6.24
N THR A 307 19.90 15.04 -6.54
CA THR A 307 20.60 16.34 -6.54
C THR A 307 20.20 17.24 -7.71
N GLU A 308 19.54 16.68 -8.73
CA GLU A 308 19.06 17.40 -9.91
C GLU A 308 17.67 18.02 -9.70
N LEU A 309 17.04 17.82 -8.53
CA LEU A 309 15.73 18.38 -8.22
C LEU A 309 15.78 19.91 -8.12
N ASP A 310 14.91 20.58 -8.87
CA ASP A 310 14.80 22.05 -8.89
C ASP A 310 14.57 22.65 -7.50
N GLU A 311 15.06 23.88 -7.28
CA GLU A 311 14.99 24.57 -5.97
C GLU A 311 13.57 24.95 -5.56
N LEU A 312 12.77 25.39 -6.53
CA LEU A 312 11.34 25.57 -6.40
C LEU A 312 10.67 24.25 -6.73
N PRO A 313 9.72 23.76 -5.92
CA PRO A 313 8.85 22.69 -6.36
C PRO A 313 8.11 23.21 -7.61
N SER A 314 8.39 22.67 -8.80
CA SER A 314 7.41 22.75 -9.89
C SER A 314 6.11 22.10 -9.42
N GLU A 315 5.00 22.29 -10.14
CA GLU A 315 3.74 21.59 -9.81
C GLU A 315 4.04 20.12 -9.47
N GLU A 316 3.44 19.64 -8.38
CA GLU A 316 3.80 18.36 -7.74
C GLU A 316 3.67 17.16 -8.73
N ASP A 317 3.03 17.38 -9.88
CA ASP A 317 2.67 16.42 -10.91
C ASP A 317 3.66 16.26 -12.08
N ASP A 318 4.74 17.04 -12.17
CA ASP A 318 5.69 16.89 -13.30
C ASP A 318 6.65 15.71 -13.11
N ILE A 319 6.53 14.70 -13.97
CA ILE A 319 7.47 13.58 -14.04
C ILE A 319 8.86 14.10 -14.40
N SER A 320 9.86 13.79 -13.57
CA SER A 320 11.26 14.12 -13.82
C SER A 320 12.15 13.02 -13.26
N PRO A 321 13.38 12.84 -13.77
CA PRO A 321 14.29 11.83 -13.25
C PRO A 321 14.55 11.95 -11.75
N ALA A 322 14.62 13.17 -11.21
CA ALA A 322 14.82 13.40 -9.79
C ALA A 322 13.61 12.95 -8.94
N ARG A 323 12.37 13.24 -9.38
CA ARG A 323 11.16 12.76 -8.69
C ARG A 323 11.00 11.25 -8.83
N SER A 324 11.22 10.69 -10.02
CA SER A 324 11.20 9.24 -10.25
C SER A 324 12.28 8.52 -9.44
N ALA A 325 13.46 9.12 -9.23
CA ALA A 325 14.50 8.55 -8.38
C ALA A 325 14.08 8.50 -6.90
N LEU A 326 13.39 9.54 -6.40
CA LEU A 326 12.82 9.56 -5.06
C LEU A 326 11.71 8.51 -4.91
N GLY A 327 10.81 8.40 -5.89
CA GLY A 327 9.78 7.34 -5.89
C GLY A 327 10.35 5.92 -6.00
N LEU A 328 11.46 5.73 -6.72
CA LEU A 328 12.15 4.44 -6.75
C LEU A 328 12.77 4.13 -5.38
N LEU A 329 13.32 5.14 -4.69
CA LEU A 329 13.89 4.96 -3.36
C LEU A 329 12.83 4.53 -2.33
N ASP A 330 11.63 5.09 -2.44
CA ASP A 330 10.46 4.72 -1.65
C ASP A 330 10.07 3.25 -1.88
N ILE A 331 9.82 2.87 -3.14
CA ILE A 331 9.52 1.48 -3.53
C ILE A 331 10.62 0.51 -3.07
N LEU A 332 11.90 0.90 -3.18
CA LEU A 332 13.01 0.10 -2.70
C LEU A 332 12.93 -0.13 -1.19
N SER A 333 12.59 0.90 -0.41
CA SER A 333 12.49 0.81 1.04
C SER A 333 11.37 -0.12 1.47
N GLU A 334 10.19 -0.03 0.85
CA GLU A 334 9.04 -0.91 1.14
C GLU A 334 9.26 -2.37 0.72
N SER A 335 10.07 -2.56 -0.33
CA SER A 335 10.23 -3.85 -0.99
C SER A 335 11.46 -4.62 -0.53
N LEU A 336 12.54 -3.96 -0.11
CA LEU A 336 13.81 -4.61 0.22
C LEU A 336 14.17 -4.45 1.70
N PRO A 337 14.98 -5.35 2.27
CA PRO A 337 15.41 -5.24 3.66
C PRO A 337 16.23 -3.96 3.92
N PRO A 338 16.19 -3.40 5.15
CA PRO A 338 16.95 -2.21 5.53
C PRO A 338 18.45 -2.28 5.22
N SER A 339 19.06 -3.48 5.28
CA SER A 339 20.48 -3.66 4.93
C SER A 339 20.84 -3.35 3.48
N GLN A 340 19.87 -3.34 2.56
CA GLN A 340 20.08 -3.01 1.14
C GLN A 340 19.65 -1.58 0.77
N VAL A 341 18.90 -0.88 1.62
CA VAL A 341 18.37 0.46 1.31
C VAL A 341 18.73 1.47 2.40
N ALA A 342 18.06 1.40 3.56
CA ALA A 342 18.24 2.32 4.67
C ALA A 342 19.70 2.39 5.16
N VAL A 343 20.35 1.23 5.37
CA VAL A 343 21.74 1.17 5.83
C VAL A 343 22.71 1.80 4.81
N PRO A 344 22.68 1.44 3.51
CA PRO A 344 23.44 2.15 2.48
C PRO A 344 23.18 3.66 2.41
N LEU A 345 21.92 4.09 2.50
CA LEU A 345 21.53 5.49 2.48
C LEU A 345 22.17 6.24 3.65
N LEU A 346 22.01 5.75 4.89
CA LEU A 346 22.58 6.37 6.09
C LEU A 346 24.11 6.41 6.06
N LYS A 347 24.78 5.44 5.42
CA LYS A 347 26.23 5.50 5.19
C LYS A 347 26.63 6.55 4.16
N ALA A 348 25.78 6.79 3.15
CA ALA A 348 26.06 7.71 2.05
C ALA A 348 25.65 9.16 2.35
N ILE A 349 24.67 9.39 3.22
CA ILE A 349 24.03 10.70 3.44
C ILE A 349 24.94 11.74 4.14
N GLY A 350 25.86 11.31 4.99
CA GLY A 350 26.71 12.21 5.79
C GLY A 350 27.47 13.24 4.94
N PRO A 351 28.23 12.82 3.89
CA PRO A 351 28.86 13.72 2.94
C PRO A 351 27.90 14.67 2.20
N TYR A 352 26.68 14.24 1.89
CA TYR A 352 25.68 15.06 1.20
C TYR A 352 25.21 16.22 2.10
N VAL A 353 24.87 15.91 3.35
CA VAL A 353 24.43 16.90 4.36
C VAL A 353 25.53 17.92 4.70
N GLN A 354 26.80 17.57 4.48
CA GLN A 354 27.95 18.46 4.72
C GLN A 354 28.50 19.14 3.45
N ASP A 355 27.94 18.87 2.26
CA ASP A 355 28.45 19.46 1.02
C ASP A 355 28.20 20.98 1.00
N SER A 356 29.13 21.71 0.39
CA SER A 356 29.00 23.15 0.15
C SER A 356 27.79 23.54 -0.71
N ARG A 357 27.35 22.63 -1.58
CA ARG A 357 26.27 22.81 -2.56
C ARG A 357 24.89 22.53 -1.96
N PRO A 358 23.93 23.48 -2.01
CA PRO A 358 22.58 23.31 -1.46
C PRO A 358 21.84 22.09 -2.00
N GLU A 359 21.98 21.78 -3.29
CA GLU A 359 21.29 20.69 -3.97
C GLU A 359 21.67 19.31 -3.41
N TYR A 360 22.93 19.13 -2.99
CA TYR A 360 23.37 17.90 -2.30
C TYR A 360 22.78 17.78 -0.90
N ARG A 361 22.74 18.89 -0.15
CA ARG A 361 22.16 18.89 1.21
C ARG A 361 20.65 18.62 1.18
N ARG A 362 19.95 19.16 0.17
CA ARG A 362 18.52 18.88 -0.10
C ARG A 362 18.29 17.41 -0.44
N ALA A 363 19.04 16.87 -1.41
CA ALA A 363 18.91 15.48 -1.81
C ALA A 363 19.05 14.51 -0.62
N GLY A 364 19.99 14.77 0.29
CA GLY A 364 20.19 13.94 1.48
C GLY A 364 18.92 13.83 2.34
N ILE A 365 18.30 14.94 2.71
CA ILE A 365 17.12 14.92 3.60
C ILE A 365 15.85 14.44 2.89
N LEU A 366 15.69 14.74 1.60
CA LEU A 366 14.58 14.21 0.80
C LEU A 366 14.67 12.70 0.65
N ALA A 367 15.85 12.17 0.34
CA ALA A 367 16.07 10.72 0.25
C ALA A 367 15.82 10.01 1.58
N LEU A 368 16.22 10.61 2.71
CA LEU A 368 15.87 10.08 4.03
C LEU A 368 14.36 10.06 4.27
N GLY A 369 13.67 11.13 3.86
CA GLY A 369 12.21 11.23 3.96
C GLY A 369 11.44 10.21 3.10
N MET A 370 12.00 9.75 1.97
CA MET A 370 11.40 8.66 1.18
C MET A 370 11.73 7.27 1.74
N CYS A 371 12.77 7.14 2.55
CA CYS A 371 13.19 5.84 3.06
C CYS A 371 12.45 5.44 4.35
N VAL A 372 11.90 6.40 5.10
CA VAL A 372 11.31 6.14 6.42
C VAL A 372 10.01 5.34 6.33
N GLU A 373 9.14 5.61 5.35
CA GLU A 373 7.87 4.91 5.13
C GLU A 373 8.08 3.39 4.95
N GLY A 374 9.09 3.00 4.17
CA GLY A 374 9.41 1.59 3.94
C GLY A 374 10.08 0.85 5.11
N ALA A 375 10.68 1.56 6.07
CA ALA A 375 11.45 0.97 7.17
C ALA A 375 11.37 1.78 8.48
N PRO A 376 10.17 2.08 8.99
CA PRO A 376 9.99 2.95 10.15
C PRO A 376 10.67 2.39 11.40
N ASP A 377 10.52 1.10 11.68
CA ASP A 377 11.07 0.48 12.90
C ASP A 377 12.60 0.56 12.90
N PHE A 378 13.23 0.28 11.76
CA PHE A 378 14.67 0.41 11.60
C PHE A 378 15.13 1.86 11.80
N ILE A 379 14.50 2.83 11.13
CA ILE A 379 14.88 4.25 11.20
C ILE A 379 14.70 4.81 12.61
N ALA A 380 13.63 4.45 13.33
CA ALA A 380 13.43 4.80 14.74
C ALA A 380 14.66 4.43 15.59
N THR A 381 15.23 3.26 15.34
CA THR A 381 16.39 2.78 16.11
C THR A 381 17.69 3.56 15.82
N GLN A 382 17.74 4.26 14.67
CA GLN A 382 18.85 5.09 14.25
C GLN A 382 18.62 6.58 14.53
N LEU A 383 17.49 6.97 15.14
CA LEU A 383 17.09 8.37 15.31
C LEU A 383 18.15 9.22 16.05
N LYS A 384 18.91 8.62 16.98
CA LYS A 384 20.02 9.27 17.68
C LYS A 384 21.13 9.79 16.75
N GLU A 385 21.36 9.12 15.62
CA GLU A 385 22.34 9.51 14.61
C GLU A 385 21.74 10.45 13.56
N ILE A 386 20.46 10.24 13.23
CA ILE A 386 19.71 11.00 12.21
C ILE A 386 19.38 12.41 12.70
N LEU A 387 18.84 12.54 13.91
CA LEU A 387 18.29 13.80 14.40
C LEU A 387 19.30 14.96 14.45
N PRO A 388 20.58 14.76 14.83
CA PRO A 388 21.60 15.81 14.69
C PRO A 388 21.76 16.34 13.26
N LEU A 389 21.60 15.49 12.24
CA LEU A 389 21.66 15.89 10.83
C LEU A 389 20.44 16.73 10.46
N VAL A 390 19.24 16.29 10.85
CA VAL A 390 17.98 17.00 10.60
C VAL A 390 18.01 18.40 11.22
N LEU A 391 18.41 18.50 12.49
CA LEU A 391 18.51 19.79 13.18
C LEU A 391 19.57 20.70 12.55
N HIS A 392 20.68 20.14 12.06
CA HIS A 392 21.68 20.92 11.33
C HIS A 392 21.09 21.54 10.04
N LEU A 393 20.31 20.77 9.29
CA LEU A 393 19.69 21.21 8.04
C LEU A 393 18.55 22.21 8.26
N LEU A 394 17.82 22.11 9.37
CA LEU A 394 16.84 23.13 9.78
C LEU A 394 17.49 24.50 10.08
N GLU A 395 18.81 24.53 10.36
CA GLU A 395 19.58 25.74 10.60
C GLU A 395 20.43 26.20 9.39
N ASP A 396 20.22 25.60 8.22
CA ASP A 396 21.01 25.86 7.02
C ASP A 396 20.93 27.33 6.53
N ASN A 397 21.96 27.80 5.83
CA ASN A 397 21.95 29.15 5.27
C ASN A 397 21.07 29.27 4.01
N ALA A 398 20.89 28.18 3.25
CA ALA A 398 20.08 28.15 2.05
C ALA A 398 18.60 27.93 2.40
N ILE A 399 17.72 28.76 1.85
CA ILE A 399 16.27 28.69 2.08
C ILE A 399 15.71 27.36 1.55
N SER A 400 16.14 26.94 0.36
CA SER A 400 15.74 25.68 -0.28
C SER A 400 16.14 24.43 0.53
N VAL A 401 17.27 24.45 1.25
CA VAL A 401 17.67 23.37 2.17
C VAL A 401 16.77 23.33 3.41
N ARG A 402 16.50 24.49 4.02
CA ARG A 402 15.61 24.55 5.20
C ARG A 402 14.20 24.11 4.86
N SER A 403 13.69 24.46 3.67
CA SER A 403 12.40 23.98 3.18
C SER A 403 12.37 22.45 3.03
N ALA A 404 13.41 21.85 2.41
CA ALA A 404 13.51 20.40 2.31
C ALA A 404 13.64 19.72 3.69
N ALA A 405 14.33 20.36 4.64
CA ALA A 405 14.45 19.85 6.00
C ALA A 405 13.12 19.85 6.77
N LEU A 406 12.27 20.85 6.57
CA LEU A 406 10.92 20.88 7.13
C LEU A 406 10.05 19.74 6.57
N ASN A 407 10.09 19.52 5.26
CA ASN A 407 9.42 18.38 4.64
C ASN A 407 9.95 17.04 5.18
N GLY A 408 11.27 16.91 5.36
CA GLY A 408 11.88 15.73 5.97
C GLY A 408 11.44 15.50 7.42
N VAL A 409 11.25 16.56 8.21
CA VAL A 409 10.68 16.45 9.57
C VAL A 409 9.22 15.98 9.51
N SER A 410 8.42 16.51 8.60
CA SER A 410 7.03 16.10 8.39
C SER A 410 6.96 14.60 8.11
N ARG A 411 7.71 14.12 7.11
CA ARG A 411 7.76 12.69 6.76
C ARG A 411 8.25 11.80 7.90
N LEU A 412 9.36 12.17 8.54
CA LEU A 412 9.84 11.43 9.71
C LEU A 412 8.81 11.40 10.83
N ALA A 413 8.03 12.46 11.03
CA ALA A 413 7.02 12.53 12.07
C ALA A 413 5.72 11.80 11.71
N ASP A 414 5.35 11.70 10.43
CA ASP A 414 4.20 10.92 9.98
C ASP A 414 4.40 9.43 10.30
N ASP A 415 5.59 8.90 9.99
CA ASP A 415 5.90 7.48 10.17
C ASP A 415 6.44 7.14 11.57
N LEU A 416 7.10 8.09 12.25
CA LEU A 416 7.73 7.89 13.57
C LEU A 416 7.14 8.84 14.61
N ALA A 417 5.82 9.00 14.62
CA ALA A 417 5.11 9.97 15.42
C ALA A 417 5.58 9.98 16.89
N GLU A 418 5.55 8.84 17.58
CA GLU A 418 5.94 8.75 18.99
C GLU A 418 7.43 9.08 19.22
N ASP A 419 8.33 8.54 18.38
CA ASP A 419 9.77 8.73 18.53
C ASP A 419 10.21 10.18 18.23
N MET A 420 9.67 10.78 17.18
CA MET A 420 9.90 12.19 16.85
C MET A 420 9.25 13.10 17.91
N GLY A 421 8.08 12.70 18.41
CA GLY A 421 7.37 13.38 19.49
C GLY A 421 8.21 13.48 20.76
N LYS A 422 8.97 12.45 21.14
CA LYS A 422 9.92 12.47 22.27
C LYS A 422 11.02 13.54 22.14
N GLU A 423 11.29 14.04 20.93
CA GLU A 423 12.30 15.07 20.65
C GLU A 423 11.71 16.48 20.45
N HIS A 424 10.42 16.66 20.78
CA HIS A 424 9.66 17.91 20.65
C HIS A 424 10.39 19.15 21.18
N ALA A 425 11.11 19.01 22.30
CA ALA A 425 11.81 20.10 22.97
C ALA A 425 12.90 20.75 22.11
N ARG A 426 13.43 20.04 21.11
CA ARG A 426 14.43 20.54 20.16
C ARG A 426 13.80 20.89 18.81
N LEU A 427 12.85 20.08 18.35
CA LEU A 427 12.22 20.22 17.04
C LEU A 427 11.26 21.41 16.97
N ILE A 428 10.28 21.53 17.87
CA ILE A 428 9.26 22.61 17.81
C ILE A 428 9.91 24.00 17.80
N PRO A 429 10.91 24.32 18.65
CA PRO A 429 11.60 25.62 18.56
C PRO A 429 12.31 25.86 17.23
N ALA A 430 12.87 24.82 16.60
CA ALA A 430 13.51 24.92 15.29
C ALA A 430 12.48 25.16 14.15
N LEU A 431 11.31 24.52 14.23
CA LEU A 431 10.19 24.76 13.30
C LEU A 431 9.68 26.20 13.42
N ILE A 432 9.41 26.67 14.64
CA ILE A 432 8.98 28.06 14.91
C ILE A 432 10.01 29.07 14.40
N ARG A 433 11.31 28.81 14.58
CA ARG A 433 12.36 29.70 14.09
C ARG A 433 12.34 29.82 12.57
N ASN A 434 12.14 28.72 11.85
CA ASN A 434 12.04 28.73 10.40
C ASN A 434 10.81 29.50 9.91
N PHE A 435 9.66 29.25 10.53
CA PHE A 435 8.44 30.01 10.30
C PHE A 435 8.65 31.53 10.50
N ASP A 436 9.19 31.94 11.65
CA ASP A 436 9.38 33.35 12.00
C ASP A 436 10.38 34.04 11.05
N LEU A 437 11.41 33.33 10.59
CA LEU A 437 12.38 33.85 9.60
C LEU A 437 11.74 34.02 8.22
N ALA A 438 10.95 33.05 7.77
CA ALA A 438 10.25 33.15 6.49
C ALA A 438 9.18 34.24 6.49
N GLY A 439 8.44 34.39 7.60
CA GLY A 439 7.47 35.48 7.76
C GLY A 439 8.13 36.87 7.72
N GLN A 440 9.36 37.00 8.22
CA GLN A 440 10.16 38.21 8.05
C GLN A 440 10.67 38.38 6.61
N GLY A 441 11.10 37.28 5.98
CA GLY A 441 11.53 37.23 4.58
C GLY A 441 10.45 37.74 3.63
N MET A 442 9.22 37.20 3.74
CA MET A 442 8.08 37.62 2.91
C MET A 442 7.76 39.11 3.04
N ARG A 443 7.89 39.70 4.24
CA ARG A 443 7.67 41.14 4.46
C ARG A 443 8.74 42.02 3.81
N ASN A 444 9.92 41.45 3.57
CA ASN A 444 11.08 42.17 3.02
C ASN A 444 11.28 41.91 1.52
N SER A 445 10.70 40.83 0.98
CA SER A 445 10.72 40.49 -0.44
C SER A 445 9.51 41.07 -1.18
N LYS A 446 9.58 41.09 -2.51
CA LYS A 446 8.48 41.53 -3.37
C LYS A 446 7.60 40.33 -3.71
N GLU A 447 6.28 40.45 -3.60
CA GLU A 447 5.33 39.44 -4.09
C GLU A 447 5.65 39.02 -5.55
N GLY A 448 5.59 37.71 -5.82
CA GLY A 448 5.96 37.11 -7.12
C GLY A 448 7.45 37.13 -7.44
N SER A 449 8.32 37.31 -6.45
CA SER A 449 9.75 37.02 -6.59
C SER A 449 10.07 35.62 -6.06
N GLU A 450 11.09 34.98 -6.63
CA GLU A 450 11.60 33.68 -6.18
C GLU A 450 11.87 33.64 -4.67
N GLU A 451 12.43 34.71 -4.09
CA GLU A 451 12.64 34.81 -2.64
C GLU A 451 11.30 34.84 -1.87
N HIS A 452 10.27 35.50 -2.39
CA HIS A 452 8.95 35.49 -1.76
C HIS A 452 8.33 34.10 -1.82
N GLU A 453 8.35 33.44 -2.98
CA GLU A 453 7.81 32.09 -3.18
C GLU A 453 8.51 31.06 -2.29
N LEU A 454 9.85 31.08 -2.21
CA LEU A 454 10.61 30.21 -1.30
C LEU A 454 10.24 30.44 0.18
N ASN A 455 9.99 31.69 0.59
CA ASN A 455 9.54 31.95 1.96
C ASN A 455 8.11 31.47 2.19
N THR A 456 7.21 31.60 1.21
CA THR A 456 5.85 31.03 1.24
C THR A 456 5.91 29.51 1.42
N HIS A 457 6.81 28.82 0.69
CA HIS A 457 7.04 27.39 0.85
C HIS A 457 7.52 27.02 2.25
N ILE A 458 8.44 27.79 2.86
CA ILE A 458 8.84 27.53 4.25
C ILE A 458 7.67 27.70 5.21
N ILE A 459 6.78 28.67 5.00
CA ILE A 459 5.60 28.85 5.84
C ILE A 459 4.67 27.62 5.74
N LYS A 460 4.37 27.17 4.51
CA LYS A 460 3.62 25.92 4.26
C LYS A 460 4.29 24.72 4.95
N ALA A 461 5.56 24.48 4.66
CA ALA A 461 6.31 23.34 5.17
C ALA A 461 6.47 23.38 6.71
N SER A 462 6.55 24.56 7.32
CA SER A 462 6.57 24.70 8.78
C SER A 462 5.22 24.33 9.42
N ALA A 463 4.11 24.66 8.76
CA ALA A 463 2.78 24.25 9.21
C ALA A 463 2.63 22.72 9.10
N MET A 464 2.99 22.13 7.96
CA MET A 464 2.98 20.66 7.76
C MET A 464 3.89 19.93 8.75
N ALA A 465 5.11 20.42 8.98
CA ALA A 465 6.02 19.80 9.95
C ALA A 465 5.48 19.86 11.40
N VAL A 466 4.74 20.91 11.76
CA VAL A 466 4.06 20.98 13.06
C VAL A 466 2.84 20.06 13.09
N ASP A 467 2.08 20.01 12.01
CA ASP A 467 0.92 19.13 11.84
C ASP A 467 1.29 17.67 12.12
N SER A 468 2.30 17.14 11.42
CA SER A 468 2.83 15.79 11.63
C SER A 468 3.44 15.61 13.02
N LEU A 469 4.35 16.51 13.44
CA LEU A 469 5.10 16.33 14.69
C LEU A 469 4.20 16.35 15.92
N ILE A 470 3.17 17.20 15.95
CA ILE A 470 2.37 17.39 17.15
C ILE A 470 1.47 16.20 17.46
N GLU A 471 1.09 15.41 16.45
CA GLU A 471 0.29 14.18 16.64
C GLU A 471 1.03 13.12 17.45
N GLY A 472 2.36 13.13 17.44
CA GLY A 472 3.22 12.26 18.22
C GLY A 472 3.45 12.67 19.69
N LEU A 473 2.92 13.82 20.13
CA LEU A 473 3.13 14.31 21.50
C LEU A 473 2.03 13.80 22.42
N GLU A 474 2.44 13.39 23.63
CA GLU A 474 1.51 13.25 24.75
C GLU A 474 0.78 14.59 25.03
N PRO A 475 -0.49 14.56 25.45
CA PRO A 475 -1.29 15.77 25.64
C PRO A 475 -0.65 16.82 26.56
N GLU A 476 0.04 16.40 27.63
CA GLU A 476 0.74 17.29 28.55
C GLU A 476 1.90 18.04 27.87
N ASN A 477 2.59 17.39 26.94
CA ASN A 477 3.69 17.98 26.19
C ASN A 477 3.16 18.90 25.08
N ALA A 478 2.12 18.49 24.36
CA ALA A 478 1.46 19.33 23.34
C ALA A 478 0.93 20.65 23.94
N ALA A 479 0.33 20.58 25.13
CA ALA A 479 -0.19 21.73 25.86
C ALA A 479 0.86 22.84 26.11
N LEU A 480 2.15 22.50 26.21
CA LEU A 480 3.23 23.47 26.42
C LEU A 480 3.39 24.45 25.24
N TYR A 481 2.99 24.06 24.04
CA TYR A 481 3.28 24.78 22.80
C TYR A 481 2.07 25.49 22.20
N VAL A 482 0.84 25.15 22.62
CA VAL A 482 -0.41 25.76 22.11
C VAL A 482 -0.34 27.29 22.12
N GLY A 483 0.16 27.88 23.21
CA GLY A 483 0.27 29.34 23.37
C GLY A 483 1.20 30.03 22.35
N GLU A 484 2.17 29.31 21.80
CA GLU A 484 3.10 29.83 20.79
C GLU A 484 2.66 29.49 19.36
N LEU A 485 2.09 28.31 19.15
CA LEU A 485 1.72 27.81 17.82
C LEU A 485 0.40 28.43 17.33
N MET A 486 -0.62 28.52 18.19
CA MET A 486 -1.95 29.00 17.78
C MET A 486 -1.94 30.43 17.23
N PRO A 487 -1.26 31.42 17.84
CA PRO A 487 -1.20 32.78 17.28
C PRO A 487 -0.51 32.86 15.91
N ARG A 488 0.36 31.90 15.57
CA ARG A 488 1.10 31.86 14.30
C ARG A 488 0.29 31.27 13.17
N PHE A 489 -0.43 30.17 13.42
CA PHE A 489 -1.18 29.48 12.36
C PHE A 489 -2.60 30.02 12.18
N SER A 490 -3.24 30.50 13.25
CA SER A 490 -4.60 31.06 13.14
C SER A 490 -4.69 32.27 12.21
N VAL A 491 -3.62 33.07 12.09
CA VAL A 491 -3.58 34.22 11.16
C VAL A 491 -3.42 33.81 9.70
N LEU A 492 -3.00 32.57 9.43
CA LEU A 492 -2.82 32.04 8.07
C LEU A 492 -4.09 31.37 7.52
N ILE A 493 -5.10 31.16 8.36
CA ILE A 493 -6.42 30.66 7.92
C ILE A 493 -7.04 31.61 6.88
N ASP A 494 -6.65 32.88 6.87
CA ASP A 494 -7.12 33.91 5.93
C ASP A 494 -6.02 34.35 4.95
N HIS A 495 -5.00 33.51 4.72
CA HIS A 495 -3.90 33.81 3.81
C HIS A 495 -4.34 33.80 2.34
N ASP A 496 -3.72 34.65 1.50
CA ASP A 496 -4.07 34.78 0.08
C ASP A 496 -3.62 33.55 -0.76
N ASP A 497 -2.53 32.90 -0.34
CA ASP A 497 -2.08 31.62 -0.90
C ASP A 497 -2.86 30.45 -0.27
N HIS A 498 -3.56 29.72 -1.13
CA HIS A 498 -4.45 28.62 -0.77
C HIS A 498 -3.71 27.41 -0.15
N LYS A 499 -2.52 27.08 -0.65
CA LYS A 499 -1.73 25.96 -0.14
C LYS A 499 -1.22 26.25 1.27
N VAL A 500 -0.85 27.49 1.56
CA VAL A 500 -0.53 27.94 2.93
C VAL A 500 -1.75 27.87 3.84
N GLN A 501 -2.90 28.29 3.33
CA GLN A 501 -4.16 28.27 4.05
C GLN A 501 -4.53 26.84 4.49
N MET A 502 -4.50 25.88 3.57
CA MET A 502 -4.78 24.47 3.84
C MET A 502 -3.82 23.87 4.87
N ALA A 503 -2.51 24.09 4.71
CA ALA A 503 -1.51 23.60 5.66
C ALA A 503 -1.71 24.16 7.07
N ALA A 504 -2.09 25.44 7.19
CA ALA A 504 -2.37 26.06 8.47
C ALA A 504 -3.66 25.53 9.12
N VAL A 505 -4.69 25.24 8.32
CA VAL A 505 -5.94 24.64 8.79
C VAL A 505 -5.67 23.25 9.38
N SER A 506 -4.94 22.40 8.65
CA SER A 506 -4.54 21.06 9.11
C SER A 506 -3.78 21.13 10.43
N ALA A 507 -2.72 21.95 10.48
CA ALA A 507 -1.90 22.13 11.69
C ALA A 507 -2.72 22.59 12.90
N VAL A 508 -3.70 23.47 12.72
CA VAL A 508 -4.61 23.89 13.80
C VAL A 508 -5.47 22.72 14.28
N GLY A 509 -5.95 21.88 13.36
CA GLY A 509 -6.67 20.65 13.68
C GLY A 509 -5.85 19.69 14.53
N SER A 510 -4.59 19.42 14.14
CA SER A 510 -3.71 18.51 14.88
C SER A 510 -3.22 19.09 16.21
N ILE A 511 -2.96 20.41 16.29
CA ILE A 511 -2.70 21.09 17.57
C ILE A 511 -3.89 20.92 18.52
N ALA A 512 -5.12 21.03 18.02
CA ALA A 512 -6.30 20.82 18.84
C ALA A 512 -6.40 19.36 19.32
N SER A 513 -6.26 18.41 18.40
CA SER A 513 -6.33 16.97 18.69
C SER A 513 -5.32 16.56 19.76
N ALA A 514 -4.05 16.92 19.58
CA ALA A 514 -2.98 16.54 20.49
C ALA A 514 -3.07 17.23 21.86
N ALA A 515 -3.46 18.50 21.92
CA ALA A 515 -3.47 19.26 23.17
C ALA A 515 -4.77 19.10 23.99
N GLU A 516 -5.80 18.47 23.41
CA GLU A 516 -7.11 18.23 24.02
C GLU A 516 -7.66 19.46 24.77
N GLY A 517 -7.92 19.33 26.09
CA GLY A 517 -8.50 20.39 26.91
C GLY A 517 -7.67 21.69 26.94
N ALA A 518 -6.36 21.65 26.65
CA ALA A 518 -5.54 22.86 26.59
C ALA A 518 -5.88 23.76 25.39
N PHE A 519 -6.58 23.24 24.38
CA PHE A 519 -7.04 23.99 23.21
C PHE A 519 -8.28 24.86 23.48
N GLU A 520 -9.04 24.60 24.56
CA GLU A 520 -10.30 25.28 24.90
C GLU A 520 -10.28 26.82 24.74
N PRO A 521 -9.21 27.56 25.14
CA PRO A 521 -9.17 29.02 24.99
C PRO A 521 -9.22 29.54 23.55
N TYR A 522 -8.87 28.71 22.56
CA TYR A 522 -8.83 29.07 21.15
C TYR A 522 -10.06 28.56 20.37
N PHE A 523 -10.78 27.58 20.91
CA PHE A 523 -11.85 26.84 20.24
C PHE A 523 -12.90 27.75 19.58
N GLU A 524 -13.53 28.66 20.34
CA GLU A 524 -14.60 29.51 19.79
C GLU A 524 -14.14 30.38 18.62
N GLN A 525 -12.94 30.95 18.71
CA GLN A 525 -12.41 31.82 17.65
C GLN A 525 -12.03 31.01 16.41
N THR A 526 -11.43 29.84 16.60
CA THR A 526 -11.11 28.92 15.50
C THR A 526 -12.37 28.47 14.78
N MET A 527 -13.41 28.05 15.50
CA MET A 527 -14.69 27.64 14.90
C MET A 527 -15.35 28.76 14.08
N ARG A 528 -15.28 30.02 14.54
CA ARG A 528 -15.78 31.17 13.75
C ARG A 528 -14.96 31.42 12.50
N SER A 529 -13.65 31.20 12.56
CA SER A 529 -12.72 31.45 11.45
C SER A 529 -12.86 30.37 10.37
N LEU A 530 -13.01 29.11 10.78
CA LEU A 530 -13.20 27.97 9.87
C LEU A 530 -14.64 27.89 9.32
N GLY A 531 -15.64 28.27 10.13
CA GLY A 531 -17.05 28.12 9.78
C GLY A 531 -17.52 28.90 8.55
N LYS A 532 -16.74 29.86 8.04
CA LYS A 532 -17.05 30.56 6.77
C LYS A 532 -16.70 29.75 5.51
N TYR A 533 -15.89 28.69 5.64
CA TYR A 533 -15.42 27.86 4.52
C TYR A 533 -16.28 26.61 4.28
N ILE A 534 -17.08 26.19 5.27
CA ILE A 534 -17.83 24.92 5.22
C ILE A 534 -18.99 24.92 4.21
N GLU A 535 -19.42 26.09 3.72
CA GLU A 535 -20.54 26.22 2.77
C GLU A 535 -20.06 26.70 1.38
N ILE A 536 -18.77 26.73 1.13
CA ILE A 536 -18.21 27.19 -0.16
C ILE A 536 -18.46 26.16 -1.27
N LYS A 537 -18.82 26.64 -2.46
CA LYS A 537 -19.21 25.83 -3.62
C LYS A 537 -18.60 26.34 -4.93
N ASP A 538 -17.50 27.05 -4.83
CA ASP A 538 -16.92 27.75 -5.97
C ASP A 538 -16.05 26.77 -6.78
N ASN A 539 -14.84 27.17 -7.18
CA ASN A 539 -13.93 26.34 -7.98
C ASN A 539 -13.30 25.17 -7.19
N GLU A 540 -12.60 24.29 -7.89
CA GLU A 540 -11.93 23.10 -7.31
C GLU A 540 -11.02 23.45 -6.14
N ASP A 541 -10.13 24.45 -6.27
CA ASP A 541 -9.27 24.91 -5.17
C ASP A 541 -10.10 25.17 -3.91
N GLN A 542 -11.18 25.94 -4.03
CA GLN A 542 -12.01 26.26 -2.87
C GLN A 542 -12.76 25.06 -2.27
N LEU A 543 -13.08 24.04 -3.08
CA LEU A 543 -13.61 22.77 -2.60
C LEU A 543 -12.54 21.93 -1.90
N GLU A 544 -11.29 22.00 -2.35
CA GLU A 544 -10.14 21.38 -1.69
C GLU A 544 -9.93 21.96 -0.28
N LEU A 545 -9.93 23.29 -0.12
CA LEU A 545 -9.92 23.90 1.22
C LEU A 545 -11.13 23.52 2.06
N ARG A 546 -12.33 23.48 1.48
CA ARG A 546 -13.52 23.03 2.22
C ARG A 546 -13.30 21.61 2.77
N SER A 547 -12.68 20.73 1.99
CA SER A 547 -12.34 19.37 2.42
C SER A 547 -11.36 19.38 3.60
N MET A 548 -10.29 20.19 3.52
CA MET A 548 -9.28 20.32 4.59
C MET A 548 -9.89 20.93 5.87
N VAL A 549 -10.80 21.89 5.73
CA VAL A 549 -11.54 22.48 6.84
C VAL A 549 -12.44 21.45 7.49
N ILE A 550 -13.17 20.64 6.72
CA ILE A 550 -14.04 19.59 7.25
C ILE A 550 -13.23 18.56 8.04
N ASP A 551 -12.10 18.11 7.51
CA ASP A 551 -11.20 17.17 8.20
C ASP A 551 -10.72 17.74 9.54
N SER A 552 -10.20 18.97 9.52
CA SER A 552 -9.75 19.66 10.73
C SER A 552 -10.87 19.83 11.75
N LEU A 553 -12.09 20.13 11.34
CA LEU A 553 -13.24 20.22 12.24
C LEU A 553 -13.58 18.88 12.91
N GLY A 554 -13.32 17.75 12.26
CA GLY A 554 -13.37 16.43 12.87
C GLY A 554 -12.33 16.28 14.00
N LYS A 555 -11.08 16.70 13.75
CA LYS A 555 -10.03 16.73 14.78
C LYS A 555 -10.42 17.61 15.98
N LEU A 556 -10.97 18.82 15.73
CA LEU A 556 -11.49 19.69 16.79
C LEU A 556 -12.63 19.04 17.59
N ALA A 557 -13.54 18.30 16.94
CA ALA A 557 -14.65 17.63 17.62
C ALA A 557 -14.16 16.58 18.61
N SER A 558 -13.11 15.84 18.23
CA SER A 558 -12.47 14.84 19.09
C SER A 558 -11.76 15.50 20.29
N ALA A 559 -11.08 16.63 20.06
CA ALA A 559 -10.33 17.37 21.09
C ALA A 559 -11.20 17.96 22.21
N VAL A 560 -12.32 18.62 21.87
CA VAL A 560 -13.16 19.34 22.85
C VAL A 560 -14.32 18.49 23.39
N GLY A 561 -14.57 17.35 22.76
CA GLY A 561 -15.62 16.42 23.14
C GLY A 561 -17.06 16.86 22.76
N PRO A 562 -18.04 15.98 23.03
CA PRO A 562 -19.39 16.10 22.47
C PRO A 562 -20.18 17.31 22.98
N GLU A 563 -19.90 17.78 24.21
CA GLU A 563 -20.66 18.85 24.86
C GLU A 563 -20.33 20.23 24.29
N ALA A 564 -19.03 20.55 24.16
CA ALA A 564 -18.57 21.83 23.64
C ALA A 564 -18.83 21.95 22.12
N PHE A 565 -18.71 20.84 21.38
CA PHE A 565 -18.87 20.81 19.93
C PHE A 565 -20.34 20.80 19.46
N GLN A 566 -21.28 20.43 20.34
CA GLN A 566 -22.71 20.26 20.02
C GLN A 566 -23.36 21.38 19.17
N PRO A 567 -23.07 22.68 19.38
CA PRO A 567 -23.69 23.75 18.61
C PRO A 567 -23.37 23.72 17.10
N PHE A 568 -22.28 23.07 16.71
CA PHE A 568 -21.74 23.08 15.35
C PHE A 568 -22.09 21.81 14.54
N VAL A 569 -22.50 20.74 15.21
CA VAL A 569 -22.77 19.43 14.58
C VAL A 569 -23.84 19.53 13.50
N GLN A 570 -24.97 20.17 13.79
CA GLN A 570 -26.08 20.17 12.84
C GLN A 570 -25.76 20.96 11.55
N PRO A 571 -25.14 22.15 11.60
CA PRO A 571 -24.60 22.80 10.40
C PRO A 571 -23.60 21.92 9.65
N LEU A 572 -22.65 21.28 10.36
CA LEU A 572 -21.61 20.48 9.72
C LEU A 572 -22.16 19.22 9.05
N MET A 573 -23.12 18.54 9.66
CA MET A 573 -23.77 17.37 9.05
C MET A 573 -24.46 17.75 7.73
N ARG A 574 -25.12 18.93 7.66
CA ARG A 574 -25.74 19.40 6.43
C ARG A 574 -24.70 19.79 5.37
N ALA A 575 -23.63 20.46 5.79
CA ALA A 575 -22.56 20.87 4.90
C ALA A 575 -21.80 19.66 4.32
N SER A 576 -21.51 18.64 5.12
CA SER A 576 -20.86 17.41 4.64
C SER A 576 -21.77 16.59 3.73
N GLU A 577 -23.06 16.47 4.05
CA GLU A 577 -24.05 15.83 3.14
C GLU A 577 -24.15 16.56 1.80
N GLU A 578 -24.17 17.90 1.80
CA GLU A 578 -24.14 18.68 0.57
C GLU A 578 -22.84 18.49 -0.21
N GLY A 579 -21.71 18.37 0.48
CA GLY A 579 -20.39 18.17 -0.11
C GLY A 579 -20.32 16.90 -0.98
N LEU A 580 -21.16 15.90 -0.70
CA LEU A 580 -21.21 14.67 -1.49
C LEU A 580 -21.70 14.88 -2.92
N HIS A 581 -22.40 15.99 -3.18
CA HIS A 581 -23.03 16.30 -4.46
C HIS A 581 -22.33 17.43 -5.23
N LEU A 582 -21.11 17.78 -4.85
CA LEU A 582 -20.31 18.84 -5.49
C LEU A 582 -19.21 18.28 -6.41
N ASP A 583 -19.32 17.01 -6.81
CA ASP A 583 -18.41 16.33 -7.76
C ASP A 583 -16.91 16.52 -7.46
N HIS A 584 -16.55 16.54 -6.17
CA HIS A 584 -15.16 16.69 -5.72
C HIS A 584 -14.77 15.51 -4.81
N GLN A 585 -13.87 14.65 -5.29
CA GLN A 585 -13.53 13.37 -4.64
C GLN A 585 -13.08 13.57 -3.19
N ARG A 586 -12.03 14.36 -2.96
CA ARG A 586 -11.49 14.60 -1.60
C ARG A 586 -12.52 15.18 -0.63
N LEU A 587 -13.50 15.94 -1.13
CA LEU A 587 -14.55 16.52 -0.31
C LEU A 587 -15.56 15.46 0.14
N LYS A 588 -15.86 14.49 -0.73
CA LYS A 588 -16.67 13.32 -0.35
C LYS A 588 -15.96 12.49 0.71
N GLU A 589 -14.69 12.18 0.49
CA GLU A 589 -13.85 11.40 1.42
C GLU A 589 -13.84 12.02 2.82
N THR A 590 -13.46 13.30 2.91
CA THR A 590 -13.41 14.04 4.19
C THR A 590 -14.78 14.19 4.83
N SER A 591 -15.86 14.26 4.05
CA SER A 591 -17.24 14.26 4.56
C SER A 591 -17.61 12.93 5.22
N PHE A 592 -17.23 11.81 4.61
CA PHE A 592 -17.43 10.48 5.22
C PHE A 592 -16.55 10.30 6.47
N ILE A 593 -15.29 10.70 6.43
CA ILE A 593 -14.36 10.65 7.57
C ILE A 593 -14.88 11.50 8.75
N LEU A 594 -15.45 12.68 8.47
CA LEU A 594 -16.12 13.50 9.48
C LEU A 594 -17.26 12.71 10.16
N TRP A 595 -18.06 11.97 9.39
CA TRP A 595 -19.17 11.19 9.95
C TRP A 595 -18.69 10.03 10.82
N SER A 596 -17.63 9.33 10.43
CA SER A 596 -16.96 8.35 11.30
C SER A 596 -16.51 9.02 12.62
N THR A 597 -15.83 10.16 12.52
CA THR A 597 -15.34 10.90 13.69
C THR A 597 -16.47 11.33 14.61
N LEU A 598 -17.57 11.85 14.07
CA LEU A 598 -18.74 12.25 14.85
C LEU A 598 -19.46 11.03 15.46
N ALA A 599 -19.53 9.90 14.76
CA ALA A 599 -20.08 8.67 15.31
C ALA A 599 -19.24 8.17 16.50
N ARG A 600 -17.90 8.29 16.43
CA ARG A 600 -17.00 8.00 17.56
C ARG A 600 -17.19 8.94 18.74
N VAL A 601 -17.30 10.26 18.49
CA VAL A 601 -17.46 11.28 19.55
C VAL A 601 -18.83 11.20 20.24
N TYR A 602 -19.89 10.91 19.50
CA TYR A 602 -21.27 10.90 20.01
C TYR A 602 -21.78 9.50 20.36
N GLU A 603 -21.13 8.43 19.90
CA GLU A 603 -21.53 7.04 20.09
C GLU A 603 -23.02 6.83 19.75
N GLU A 604 -23.80 6.17 20.62
CA GLU A 604 -25.24 5.97 20.43
C GLU A 604 -26.04 7.28 20.27
N LYS A 605 -25.51 8.44 20.70
CA LYS A 605 -26.17 9.74 20.52
C LYS A 605 -26.08 10.26 19.08
N PHE A 606 -25.32 9.60 18.19
CA PHE A 606 -25.29 9.88 16.76
C PHE A 606 -26.57 9.40 16.03
N GLU A 607 -27.45 8.64 16.71
CA GLU A 607 -28.73 8.14 16.19
C GLU A 607 -29.53 9.13 15.32
N PRO A 608 -29.65 10.44 15.64
CA PRO A 608 -30.41 11.39 14.81
C PRO A 608 -29.88 11.56 13.37
N PHE A 609 -28.60 11.29 13.13
CA PHE A 609 -27.94 11.46 11.83
C PHE A 609 -27.74 10.13 11.09
N LEU A 610 -27.92 9.02 11.80
CA LEU A 610 -27.56 7.69 11.34
C LEU A 610 -28.25 7.29 10.03
N GLN A 611 -29.54 7.59 9.88
CA GLN A 611 -30.29 7.25 8.67
C GLN A 611 -29.73 7.94 7.43
N GLY A 612 -29.41 9.24 7.52
CA GLY A 612 -28.87 10.01 6.40
C GLY A 612 -27.49 9.50 6.01
N ALA A 613 -26.58 9.43 7.00
CA ALA A 613 -25.20 8.97 6.78
C ALA A 613 -25.16 7.58 6.12
N VAL A 614 -25.90 6.60 6.66
CA VAL A 614 -25.92 5.23 6.12
C VAL A 614 -26.56 5.18 4.72
N THR A 615 -27.55 6.02 4.44
CA THR A 615 -28.15 6.08 3.10
C THR A 615 -27.14 6.55 2.07
N SER A 616 -26.43 7.64 2.34
CA SER A 616 -25.41 8.19 1.45
C SER A 616 -24.22 7.25 1.26
N LEU A 617 -23.81 6.54 2.31
CA LEU A 617 -22.76 5.52 2.21
C LEU A 617 -23.20 4.37 1.30
N PHE A 618 -24.44 3.87 1.43
CA PHE A 618 -24.94 2.85 0.50
C PHE A 618 -25.07 3.37 -0.93
N GLU A 619 -25.48 4.63 -1.14
CA GLU A 619 -25.51 5.23 -2.46
C GLU A 619 -24.12 5.30 -3.10
N CYS A 620 -23.06 5.53 -2.31
CA CYS A 620 -21.67 5.43 -2.76
C CYS A 620 -21.30 4.00 -3.17
N LEU A 621 -21.65 3.00 -2.36
CA LEU A 621 -21.37 1.59 -2.68
C LEU A 621 -22.13 1.09 -3.92
N ASP A 622 -23.32 1.62 -4.17
CA ASP A 622 -24.17 1.28 -5.32
C ASP A 622 -23.69 1.93 -6.64
N GLN A 623 -22.66 2.80 -6.63
CA GLN A 623 -22.12 3.42 -7.84
C GLN A 623 -21.49 2.36 -8.77
N GLU A 624 -21.76 2.47 -10.07
CA GLU A 624 -21.12 1.63 -11.08
C GLU A 624 -19.66 2.07 -11.25
N GLU A 625 -18.75 1.11 -11.16
CA GLU A 625 -17.35 1.26 -11.57
C GLU A 625 -17.29 0.93 -13.06
N THR A 626 -17.92 1.75 -13.90
CA THR A 626 -17.65 1.67 -15.33
C THR A 626 -16.27 2.23 -15.58
N ASP A 627 -15.54 1.64 -16.54
CA ASP A 627 -14.44 2.30 -17.22
C ASP A 627 -14.78 3.77 -17.42
N SER A 628 -13.78 4.61 -17.24
CA SER A 628 -13.83 6.06 -17.37
C SER A 628 -14.24 6.53 -18.78
N ASP A 629 -15.39 6.11 -19.28
CA ASP A 629 -16.20 6.84 -20.23
C ASP A 629 -16.72 8.08 -19.49
N VAL A 630 -15.89 9.12 -19.52
CA VAL A 630 -16.25 10.47 -19.10
C VAL A 630 -17.48 10.88 -19.91
N THR A 631 -18.67 10.64 -19.38
CA THR A 631 -19.90 11.24 -19.88
C THR A 631 -19.94 12.67 -19.35
N LEU A 632 -19.24 13.57 -20.04
CA LEU A 632 -19.31 15.01 -19.79
C LEU A 632 -20.78 15.43 -19.77
N GLY A 633 -21.27 15.77 -18.57
CA GLY A 633 -22.58 16.37 -18.39
C GLY A 633 -22.66 17.69 -19.16
N ALA A 634 -23.89 18.13 -19.46
CA ALA A 634 -24.16 19.34 -20.25
C ALA A 634 -23.61 20.65 -19.62
N GLU A 635 -23.02 20.58 -18.42
CA GLU A 635 -22.42 21.69 -17.68
C GLU A 635 -20.88 21.75 -17.82
N ALA A 636 -20.24 20.76 -18.47
CA ALA A 636 -18.80 20.73 -18.74
C ALA A 636 -18.37 21.45 -20.03
N SER A 637 -19.18 22.39 -20.54
CA SER A 637 -18.81 23.22 -21.70
C SER A 637 -17.66 24.18 -21.41
N ASP A 638 -17.39 24.43 -20.12
CA ASP A 638 -16.48 25.47 -19.66
C ASP A 638 -15.05 24.97 -19.43
N LEU A 639 -14.82 23.65 -19.49
CA LEU A 639 -13.53 22.97 -19.32
C LEU A 639 -12.80 22.69 -20.65
N VAL A 640 -13.39 23.11 -21.77
CA VAL A 640 -12.86 22.91 -23.12
C VAL A 640 -11.51 23.62 -23.31
N GLY A 641 -10.48 22.84 -23.66
CA GLY A 641 -9.12 23.34 -23.90
C GLY A 641 -8.21 23.38 -22.68
N GLN A 642 -8.70 22.98 -21.50
CA GLN A 642 -7.89 22.82 -20.29
C GLN A 642 -7.30 21.41 -20.21
N GLU A 643 -6.07 21.30 -19.70
CA GLU A 643 -5.48 20.03 -19.30
C GLU A 643 -6.02 19.66 -17.93
N VAL A 644 -6.65 18.49 -17.84
CA VAL A 644 -7.18 17.94 -16.60
C VAL A 644 -6.47 16.62 -16.35
N THR A 645 -5.91 16.47 -15.16
CA THR A 645 -5.26 15.22 -14.75
C THR A 645 -6.34 14.26 -14.26
N ILE A 646 -6.58 13.18 -15.00
CA ILE A 646 -7.48 12.10 -14.59
C ILE A 646 -6.62 10.86 -14.41
N ALA A 647 -6.65 10.27 -13.22
CA ALA A 647 -5.84 9.09 -12.87
C ALA A 647 -4.34 9.26 -13.18
N GLY A 648 -3.79 10.45 -12.93
CA GLY A 648 -2.37 10.74 -13.15
C GLY A 648 -1.95 10.96 -14.62
N LYS A 649 -2.88 10.84 -15.58
CA LYS A 649 -2.64 11.21 -16.99
C LYS A 649 -3.19 12.61 -17.26
N LYS A 650 -2.34 13.50 -17.82
CA LYS A 650 -2.76 14.84 -18.29
C LYS A 650 -3.60 14.67 -19.56
N ILE A 651 -4.91 14.86 -19.47
CA ILE A 651 -5.85 14.75 -20.59
C ILE A 651 -6.31 16.15 -20.98
N LYS A 652 -6.05 16.56 -22.23
CA LYS A 652 -6.53 17.83 -22.76
C LYS A 652 -7.99 17.70 -23.17
N VAL A 653 -8.88 18.41 -22.50
CA VAL A 653 -10.33 18.32 -22.72
C VAL A 653 -10.68 18.89 -24.09
N ALA A 654 -10.88 18.01 -25.08
CA ALA A 654 -11.33 18.41 -26.41
C ALA A 654 -12.80 18.83 -26.37
N GLY A 655 -13.08 20.10 -26.69
CA GLY A 655 -14.46 20.60 -26.67
C GLY A 655 -15.31 20.15 -27.85
N ALA A 656 -16.62 20.16 -27.62
CA ALA A 656 -17.63 20.14 -28.66
C ALA A 656 -17.63 21.50 -29.41
N GLY A 657 -16.57 21.77 -30.18
CA GLY A 657 -16.41 22.97 -30.99
C GLY A 657 -14.95 23.42 -31.05
N GLY A 658 -14.18 22.86 -31.99
CA GLY A 658 -12.78 23.25 -32.20
C GLY A 658 -12.64 24.71 -32.64
N SER A 659 -11.91 25.49 -31.84
CA SER A 659 -11.21 26.68 -32.31
C SER A 659 -9.84 26.78 -31.60
N ASN A 660 -8.79 26.50 -32.37
CA ASN A 660 -7.38 26.56 -31.98
C ASN A 660 -6.97 27.99 -31.59
N GLU A 661 -6.30 28.14 -30.44
CA GLU A 661 -5.18 29.07 -30.37
C GLU A 661 -3.88 28.27 -30.58
N THR A 662 -3.23 28.68 -31.66
CA THR A 662 -2.03 28.19 -32.34
C THR A 662 -0.85 27.77 -31.45
N GLU A 663 -0.64 26.46 -31.33
CA GLU A 663 0.64 25.84 -31.67
C GLU A 663 0.32 24.73 -32.69
N ASP A 664 1.15 24.59 -33.73
CA ASP A 664 0.90 23.70 -34.88
C ASP A 664 0.96 22.23 -34.45
N ILE A 665 -0.14 21.69 -33.92
CA ILE A 665 -0.31 20.24 -33.73
C ILE A 665 -0.37 19.60 -35.11
N ASP A 666 0.53 18.63 -35.35
CA ASP A 666 0.60 17.92 -36.63
C ASP A 666 -0.72 17.15 -36.85
N GLU A 667 -1.29 17.27 -38.05
CA GLU A 667 -2.47 16.54 -38.49
C GLU A 667 -2.26 15.01 -38.37
N ALA A 668 -0.99 14.56 -38.30
CA ALA A 668 -0.61 13.18 -38.00
C ALA A 668 -0.78 12.77 -36.53
N GLU A 669 -0.58 13.67 -35.55
CA GLU A 669 -0.72 13.38 -34.11
C GLU A 669 -2.17 13.24 -33.69
N LEU A 670 -3.05 14.13 -34.19
CA LEU A 670 -4.49 14.06 -33.91
C LEU A 670 -5.11 12.75 -34.45
N VAL A 671 -4.58 12.24 -35.56
CA VAL A 671 -4.99 10.96 -36.16
C VAL A 671 -4.37 9.77 -35.44
N LYS A 672 -3.16 9.90 -34.87
CA LYS A 672 -2.54 8.89 -34.00
C LYS A 672 -3.35 8.71 -32.71
N ALA A 673 -3.74 9.81 -32.06
CA ALA A 673 -4.58 9.79 -30.86
C ALA A 673 -5.96 9.15 -31.12
N LEU A 674 -6.60 9.40 -32.27
CA LEU A 674 -7.86 8.76 -32.66
C LEU A 674 -7.73 7.27 -33.02
N MET A 675 -6.52 6.80 -33.29
CA MET A 675 -6.23 5.38 -33.56
C MET A 675 -5.92 4.61 -32.29
N GLU A 676 -5.37 5.25 -31.27
CA GLU A 676 -5.13 4.68 -29.94
C GLU A 676 -6.45 4.56 -29.15
N THR A 677 -7.38 5.53 -29.27
CA THR A 677 -8.71 5.46 -28.62
C THR A 677 -9.72 4.52 -29.31
N ALA A 678 -9.29 3.68 -30.24
CA ALA A 678 -10.17 2.78 -30.99
C ALA A 678 -9.78 1.30 -30.84
N ASP A 679 -8.82 0.99 -29.96
CA ASP A 679 -8.43 -0.36 -29.56
C ASP A 679 -9.17 -0.83 -28.26
N ASP A 680 -10.22 -0.13 -27.77
CA ASP A 680 -11.05 -0.54 -26.60
C ASP A 680 -12.02 -1.72 -26.86
N ASP A 681 -11.59 -2.74 -27.59
CA ASP A 681 -12.27 -4.04 -27.62
C ASP A 681 -11.17 -5.11 -27.73
N ASP A 682 -10.76 -5.67 -26.60
CA ASP A 682 -9.83 -6.82 -26.38
C ASP A 682 -8.34 -6.53 -26.03
N ASP A 683 -8.02 -5.46 -25.28
CA ASP A 683 -6.78 -5.40 -24.48
C ASP A 683 -7.07 -5.64 -22.99
N ASP A 684 -7.27 -6.91 -22.61
CA ASP A 684 -7.30 -7.42 -21.21
C ASP A 684 -6.00 -7.10 -20.41
N TRP A 685 -5.07 -6.32 -20.96
CA TRP A 685 -3.77 -5.97 -20.37
C TRP A 685 -3.62 -4.51 -19.96
N ASP A 686 -4.37 -3.58 -20.55
CA ASP A 686 -4.54 -2.22 -19.98
C ASP A 686 -5.63 -2.22 -18.88
N ASP A 687 -6.38 -3.31 -18.78
CA ASP A 687 -7.39 -3.58 -17.74
C ASP A 687 -6.79 -4.10 -16.41
N LEU A 688 -5.45 -4.25 -16.35
CA LEU A 688 -4.74 -4.55 -15.11
C LEU A 688 -4.51 -3.26 -14.29
N GLY A 689 -5.55 -2.82 -13.60
CA GLY A 689 -5.38 -2.20 -12.28
C GLY A 689 -5.34 -0.67 -12.19
N ALA A 690 -5.96 0.07 -13.11
CA ALA A 690 -6.26 1.48 -12.81
C ALA A 690 -7.34 1.53 -11.72
N VAL A 691 -6.93 1.75 -10.47
CA VAL A 691 -7.85 1.95 -9.35
C VAL A 691 -8.75 3.15 -9.68
N SER A 692 -10.03 2.89 -9.91
CA SER A 692 -10.97 3.97 -10.23
C SER A 692 -11.15 4.89 -9.03
N ALA A 693 -11.40 6.19 -9.28
CA ALA A 693 -11.74 7.13 -8.21
C ALA A 693 -12.94 6.64 -7.38
N VAL A 694 -13.90 5.98 -8.03
CA VAL A 694 -15.05 5.37 -7.38
C VAL A 694 -14.63 4.22 -6.45
N ALA A 695 -13.67 3.39 -6.84
CA ALA A 695 -13.15 2.31 -6.00
C ALA A 695 -12.48 2.86 -4.72
N MET A 696 -11.73 3.96 -4.82
CA MET A 696 -11.17 4.66 -3.64
C MET A 696 -12.28 5.26 -2.76
N GLU A 697 -13.31 5.88 -3.35
CA GLU A 697 -14.49 6.36 -2.61
C GLU A 697 -15.19 5.20 -1.86
N LYS A 698 -15.32 4.03 -2.49
CA LYS A 698 -15.92 2.83 -1.88
C LYS A 698 -15.09 2.30 -0.72
N GLU A 699 -13.76 2.23 -0.85
CA GLU A 699 -12.87 1.82 0.25
C GLU A 699 -13.17 2.63 1.53
N ILE A 700 -13.23 3.96 1.39
CA ILE A 700 -13.49 4.89 2.50
C ILE A 700 -14.92 4.73 3.02
N ALA A 701 -15.91 4.62 2.13
CA ALA A 701 -17.30 4.45 2.54
C ALA A 701 -17.52 3.15 3.36
N ILE A 702 -16.87 2.05 2.97
CA ILE A 702 -16.93 0.78 3.69
C ILE A 702 -16.30 0.90 5.08
N GLU A 703 -15.14 1.54 5.19
CA GLU A 703 -14.47 1.75 6.48
C GLU A 703 -15.34 2.61 7.41
N VAL A 704 -15.94 3.68 6.88
CA VAL A 704 -16.83 4.56 7.64
C VAL A 704 -18.11 3.84 8.09
N LEU A 705 -18.67 2.93 7.28
CA LEU A 705 -19.75 2.04 7.74
C LEU A 705 -19.29 1.18 8.93
N GLY A 706 -18.07 0.64 8.87
CA GLY A 706 -17.42 -0.12 9.94
C GLY A 706 -17.26 0.68 11.24
N ASP A 707 -16.88 1.95 11.15
CA ASP A 707 -16.77 2.84 12.31
C ASP A 707 -18.13 3.19 12.91
N ILE A 708 -19.07 3.60 12.05
CA ILE A 708 -20.42 3.98 12.49
C ILE A 708 -21.10 2.80 13.19
N LEU A 709 -21.03 1.58 12.66
CA LEU A 709 -21.63 0.41 13.30
C LEU A 709 -20.95 0.05 14.63
N THR A 710 -19.63 0.28 14.74
CA THR A 710 -18.85 -0.04 15.94
C THR A 710 -19.22 0.89 17.09
N HIS A 711 -19.37 2.19 16.81
CA HIS A 711 -19.61 3.19 17.84
C HIS A 711 -21.10 3.40 18.17
N THR A 712 -22.00 3.22 17.21
CA THR A 712 -23.45 3.38 17.45
C THR A 712 -24.14 2.10 17.96
N LYS A 713 -23.44 0.96 17.93
CA LYS A 713 -23.83 -0.32 18.56
C LYS A 713 -25.28 -0.69 18.28
N GLY A 714 -26.11 -0.79 19.34
CA GLY A 714 -27.50 -1.25 19.25
C GLY A 714 -28.37 -0.35 18.35
N LYS A 715 -27.98 0.91 18.15
CA LYS A 715 -28.68 1.85 17.26
C LYS A 715 -28.50 1.50 15.78
N TYR A 716 -27.44 0.78 15.43
CA TYR A 716 -27.14 0.38 14.05
C TYR A 716 -27.95 -0.82 13.55
N LEU A 717 -28.55 -1.60 14.45
CA LEU A 717 -29.25 -2.85 14.12
C LEU A 717 -30.22 -2.76 12.92
N PRO A 718 -31.00 -1.67 12.70
CA PRO A 718 -31.87 -1.55 11.54
C PRO A 718 -31.16 -1.60 10.17
N TYR A 719 -29.87 -1.25 10.12
CA TYR A 719 -29.06 -1.17 8.90
C TYR A 719 -28.11 -2.36 8.72
N MET A 720 -27.94 -3.17 9.77
CA MET A 720 -26.96 -4.26 9.82
C MET A 720 -27.14 -5.27 8.67
N GLN A 721 -28.37 -5.71 8.40
CA GLN A 721 -28.63 -6.67 7.34
C GLN A 721 -28.24 -6.13 5.96
N LYS A 722 -28.64 -4.89 5.62
CA LYS A 722 -28.28 -4.28 4.33
C LYS A 722 -26.77 -4.07 4.21
N THR A 723 -26.10 -3.70 5.31
CA THR A 723 -24.63 -3.57 5.35
C THR A 723 -23.97 -4.89 4.98
N ILE A 724 -24.36 -6.00 5.62
CA ILE A 724 -23.84 -7.34 5.30
C ILE A 724 -24.12 -7.72 3.84
N GLU A 725 -25.33 -7.48 3.34
CA GLU A 725 -25.72 -7.81 1.96
C GLU A 725 -24.94 -7.00 0.91
N THR A 726 -24.54 -5.77 1.23
CA THR A 726 -23.81 -4.87 0.32
C THR A 726 -22.30 -5.06 0.40
N THR A 727 -21.76 -5.32 1.58
CA THR A 727 -20.30 -5.43 1.81
C THR A 727 -19.77 -6.84 1.50
N LEU A 728 -20.54 -7.91 1.74
CA LEU A 728 -20.05 -9.28 1.55
C LEU A 728 -19.56 -9.57 0.10
N PRO A 729 -20.25 -9.13 -0.97
CA PRO A 729 -19.76 -9.32 -2.34
C PRO A 729 -18.44 -8.58 -2.64
N LEU A 730 -18.14 -7.51 -1.91
CA LEU A 730 -16.94 -6.69 -2.11
C LEU A 730 -15.65 -7.36 -1.59
N LEU A 731 -15.76 -8.53 -0.98
CA LEU A 731 -14.59 -9.37 -0.66
C LEU A 731 -13.92 -9.94 -1.92
N ASP A 732 -14.63 -9.98 -3.05
CA ASP A 732 -14.15 -10.48 -4.35
C ASP A 732 -13.88 -9.32 -5.34
N HIS A 733 -13.69 -8.10 -4.81
CA HIS A 733 -13.49 -6.91 -5.61
C HIS A 733 -12.11 -6.89 -6.28
N THR A 734 -11.95 -6.26 -7.45
CA THR A 734 -10.65 -6.20 -8.17
C THR A 734 -9.62 -5.34 -7.43
N PHE A 735 -10.04 -4.21 -6.87
CA PHE A 735 -9.21 -3.32 -6.04
C PHE A 735 -9.05 -3.84 -4.60
N GLU A 736 -7.79 -3.99 -4.16
CA GLU A 736 -7.39 -4.49 -2.84
C GLU A 736 -7.86 -3.61 -1.68
N GLY A 737 -7.89 -2.28 -1.83
CA GLY A 737 -8.37 -1.36 -0.80
C GLY A 737 -9.82 -1.64 -0.40
N VAL A 738 -10.69 -1.92 -1.39
CA VAL A 738 -12.09 -2.31 -1.17
C VAL A 738 -12.18 -3.68 -0.47
N ARG A 739 -11.39 -4.68 -0.88
CA ARG A 739 -11.36 -6.00 -0.22
C ARG A 739 -10.94 -5.89 1.25
N LYS A 740 -9.88 -5.12 1.53
CA LYS A 740 -9.35 -4.81 2.87
C LYS A 740 -10.41 -4.19 3.78
N SER A 741 -11.06 -3.09 3.34
CA SER A 741 -12.11 -2.44 4.14
C SER A 741 -13.34 -3.34 4.29
N ALA A 742 -13.72 -4.11 3.26
CA ALA A 742 -14.85 -5.02 3.31
C ALA A 742 -14.65 -6.12 4.36
N VAL A 743 -13.47 -6.77 4.40
CA VAL A 743 -13.20 -7.80 5.40
C VAL A 743 -13.17 -7.23 6.81
N SER A 744 -12.55 -6.05 7.01
CA SER A 744 -12.54 -5.36 8.31
C SER A 744 -13.95 -5.05 8.80
N THR A 745 -14.79 -4.42 7.98
CA THR A 745 -16.17 -4.06 8.32
C THR A 745 -17.04 -5.29 8.62
N MET A 746 -16.84 -6.40 7.90
CA MET A 746 -17.55 -7.67 8.16
C MET A 746 -17.19 -8.29 9.52
N TRP A 747 -15.90 -8.25 9.91
CA TRP A 747 -15.46 -8.70 11.24
C TRP A 747 -15.94 -7.76 12.36
N ARG A 748 -15.90 -6.44 12.15
CA ARG A 748 -16.45 -5.44 13.08
C ARG A 748 -17.96 -5.64 13.30
N ALA A 749 -18.72 -5.96 12.24
CA ALA A 749 -20.13 -6.29 12.34
C ALA A 749 -20.38 -7.53 13.21
N TYR A 750 -19.56 -8.57 13.05
CA TYR A 750 -19.63 -9.77 13.89
C TYR A 750 -19.31 -9.46 15.36
N ALA A 751 -18.21 -8.77 15.62
CA ALA A 751 -17.80 -8.38 16.97
C ALA A 751 -18.85 -7.49 17.66
N CYS A 752 -19.42 -6.53 16.94
CA CYS A 752 -20.49 -5.64 17.44
C CYS A 752 -21.73 -6.44 17.85
N LEU A 753 -22.23 -7.35 16.99
CA LEU A 753 -23.36 -8.21 17.34
C LEU A 753 -23.04 -9.16 18.50
N PHE A 754 -21.79 -9.61 18.61
CA PHE A 754 -21.36 -10.49 19.69
C PHE A 754 -21.40 -9.76 21.05
N GLY A 755 -20.80 -8.57 21.12
CA GLY A 755 -20.84 -7.72 22.31
C GLY A 755 -22.27 -7.36 22.71
N LEU A 756 -23.11 -6.99 21.74
CA LEU A 756 -24.54 -6.74 21.99
C LEU A 756 -25.27 -7.98 22.52
N ALA A 757 -24.92 -9.18 22.07
CA ALA A 757 -25.53 -10.39 22.60
C ALA A 757 -25.11 -10.64 24.06
N GLU A 758 -23.84 -10.39 24.41
CA GLU A 758 -23.35 -10.45 25.81
C GLU A 758 -24.07 -9.43 26.70
N ASP A 759 -24.19 -8.19 26.25
CA ASP A 759 -24.92 -7.12 26.95
C ASP A 759 -26.40 -7.49 27.17
N ASN A 760 -26.98 -8.24 26.24
CA ASN A 760 -28.36 -8.73 26.30
C ASN A 760 -28.51 -10.10 27.00
N GLY A 761 -27.49 -10.54 27.74
CA GLY A 761 -27.56 -11.69 28.64
C GLY A 761 -27.04 -13.01 28.06
N MET A 762 -26.38 -13.01 26.89
CA MET A 762 -25.53 -14.13 26.48
C MET A 762 -24.37 -14.25 27.48
N ALA A 763 -24.08 -15.46 27.94
CA ALA A 763 -22.94 -15.67 28.83
C ALA A 763 -21.63 -15.38 28.09
N LYS A 764 -20.59 -14.94 28.82
CA LYS A 764 -19.26 -14.77 28.24
C LYS A 764 -18.74 -16.09 27.68
N TRP A 765 -18.16 -16.07 26.48
CA TRP A 765 -17.61 -17.24 25.83
C TRP A 765 -16.56 -17.95 26.70
N GLN A 766 -16.32 -19.23 26.40
CA GLN A 766 -15.31 -20.03 27.10
C GLN A 766 -14.41 -20.77 26.11
N PRO A 767 -13.11 -20.98 26.43
CA PRO A 767 -12.20 -21.64 25.52
C PRO A 767 -12.55 -23.11 25.22
N GLY A 768 -12.22 -23.52 23.99
CA GLY A 768 -12.20 -24.90 23.50
C GLY A 768 -13.50 -25.41 22.87
N PHE A 769 -13.40 -26.59 22.24
CA PHE A 769 -14.51 -27.31 21.61
C PHE A 769 -15.00 -28.51 22.45
N PRO A 770 -16.27 -28.95 22.29
CA PRO A 770 -17.34 -28.27 21.56
C PRO A 770 -17.65 -26.91 22.21
N VAL A 771 -18.17 -25.97 21.41
CA VAL A 771 -18.45 -24.61 21.86
C VAL A 771 -19.38 -24.66 23.09
N LYS A 772 -18.92 -24.11 24.21
CA LYS A 772 -19.62 -24.21 25.52
C LYS A 772 -20.73 -23.20 25.68
N VAL A 773 -20.58 -22.03 25.06
CA VAL A 773 -21.59 -20.97 25.04
C VAL A 773 -22.11 -20.87 23.62
N LYS A 774 -23.35 -21.29 23.41
CA LYS A 774 -23.96 -21.27 22.10
C LYS A 774 -24.25 -19.81 21.67
N PRO A 775 -23.72 -19.33 20.53
CA PRO A 775 -24.10 -18.02 20.00
C PRO A 775 -25.60 -17.99 19.63
N THR A 776 -26.14 -16.78 19.45
CA THR A 776 -27.48 -16.60 18.89
C THR A 776 -27.52 -17.10 17.44
N ALA A 777 -28.71 -17.43 16.92
CA ALA A 777 -28.84 -17.92 15.55
C ALA A 777 -28.33 -16.91 14.50
N ASP A 778 -28.52 -15.61 14.76
CA ASP A 778 -28.02 -14.54 13.89
C ASP A 778 -26.48 -14.46 13.92
N LEU A 779 -25.86 -14.65 15.09
CA LEU A 779 -24.41 -14.75 15.22
C LEU A 779 -23.85 -16.00 14.54
N GLU A 780 -24.50 -17.15 14.68
CA GLU A 780 -24.10 -18.38 13.98
C GLU A 780 -24.12 -18.16 12.46
N LYS A 781 -25.19 -17.53 11.94
CA LYS A 781 -25.33 -17.24 10.51
C LYS A 781 -24.28 -16.23 10.03
N LEU A 782 -24.10 -15.12 10.74
CA LEU A 782 -23.12 -14.09 10.35
C LEU A 782 -21.70 -14.63 10.42
N GLY A 783 -21.35 -15.36 11.49
CA GLY A 783 -20.03 -15.97 11.63
C GLY A 783 -19.70 -16.93 10.48
N ASP A 784 -20.68 -17.72 10.01
CA ASP A 784 -20.51 -18.59 8.83
C ASP A 784 -20.25 -17.79 7.54
N LEU A 785 -20.96 -16.67 7.32
CA LEU A 785 -20.74 -15.80 6.16
C LEU A 785 -19.37 -15.13 6.20
N VAL A 786 -19.02 -14.50 7.33
CA VAL A 786 -17.75 -13.79 7.53
C VAL A 786 -16.58 -14.74 7.35
N MET A 787 -16.63 -15.91 7.99
CA MET A 787 -15.53 -16.86 7.92
C MET A 787 -15.36 -17.46 6.52
N LYS A 788 -16.46 -17.79 5.82
CA LYS A 788 -16.38 -18.29 4.44
C LYS A 788 -15.81 -17.24 3.47
N GLY A 789 -16.28 -16.00 3.56
CA GLY A 789 -15.76 -14.90 2.75
C GLY A 789 -14.30 -14.63 3.04
N THR A 790 -13.91 -14.61 4.32
CA THR A 790 -12.52 -14.41 4.74
C THR A 790 -11.62 -15.52 4.20
N LEU A 791 -12.01 -16.79 4.30
CA LEU A 791 -11.18 -17.91 3.83
C LEU A 791 -11.03 -17.92 2.30
N ALA A 792 -12.10 -17.58 1.57
CA ALA A 792 -12.04 -17.50 0.11
C ALA A 792 -11.10 -16.38 -0.35
N LEU A 793 -11.20 -15.20 0.26
CA LEU A 793 -10.29 -14.08 0.02
C LEU A 793 -8.85 -14.46 0.36
N TRP A 794 -8.63 -15.03 1.55
CA TRP A 794 -7.30 -15.30 2.08
C TRP A 794 -6.52 -16.36 1.28
N GLU A 795 -7.20 -17.30 0.61
CA GLU A 795 -6.53 -18.37 -0.14
C GLU A 795 -5.69 -17.85 -1.33
N GLU A 796 -6.18 -16.81 -2.01
CA GLU A 796 -5.58 -16.30 -3.25
C GLU A 796 -5.06 -14.86 -3.13
N GLU A 797 -5.20 -14.21 -1.97
CA GLU A 797 -4.82 -12.81 -1.79
C GLU A 797 -3.31 -12.56 -1.95
N MET A 798 -2.98 -11.64 -2.86
CA MET A 798 -1.62 -11.22 -3.19
C MET A 798 -1.21 -9.93 -2.46
N ASP A 799 -2.16 -9.10 -2.03
CA ASP A 799 -1.88 -7.86 -1.31
C ASP A 799 -1.49 -8.11 0.16
N ARG A 800 -0.33 -7.58 0.56
CA ARG A 800 0.22 -7.73 1.92
C ARG A 800 -0.62 -6.98 2.96
N ALA A 801 -1.17 -5.82 2.62
CA ALA A 801 -1.98 -5.02 3.56
C ALA A 801 -3.31 -5.72 3.88
N THR A 802 -3.96 -6.30 2.87
CA THR A 802 -5.21 -7.07 3.01
C THR A 802 -5.01 -8.33 3.86
N VAL A 803 -3.95 -9.11 3.62
CA VAL A 803 -3.64 -10.28 4.46
C VAL A 803 -3.33 -9.88 5.91
N THR A 804 -2.61 -8.77 6.10
CA THR A 804 -2.34 -8.21 7.44
C THR A 804 -3.64 -7.84 8.15
N GLU A 805 -4.58 -7.23 7.45
CA GLU A 805 -5.89 -6.84 8.00
C GLU A 805 -6.76 -8.07 8.33
N VAL A 806 -6.74 -9.11 7.49
CA VAL A 806 -7.38 -10.42 7.80
C VAL A 806 -6.82 -11.00 9.10
N ASN A 807 -5.49 -11.05 9.24
CA ASN A 807 -4.83 -11.57 10.43
C ASN A 807 -5.24 -10.79 11.69
N ARG A 808 -5.17 -9.46 11.65
CA ARG A 808 -5.51 -8.58 12.79
C ARG A 808 -6.97 -8.76 13.22
N ASN A 809 -7.90 -8.72 12.27
CA ASN A 809 -9.33 -8.87 12.57
C ASN A 809 -9.66 -10.23 13.15
N LEU A 810 -9.09 -11.31 12.58
CA LEU A 810 -9.29 -12.65 13.11
C LEU A 810 -8.67 -12.81 14.51
N ALA A 811 -7.43 -12.37 14.71
CA ALA A 811 -6.75 -12.45 16.00
C ALA A 811 -7.51 -11.70 17.10
N ALA A 812 -7.91 -10.45 16.82
CA ALA A 812 -8.69 -9.63 17.75
C ALA A 812 -10.06 -10.26 18.05
N THR A 813 -10.76 -10.74 17.03
CA THR A 813 -12.07 -11.36 17.19
C THR A 813 -11.99 -12.68 17.95
N LEU A 814 -10.95 -13.48 17.78
CA LEU A 814 -10.76 -14.71 18.56
C LEU A 814 -10.56 -14.43 20.06
N LYS A 815 -9.85 -13.34 20.39
CA LYS A 815 -9.68 -12.88 21.77
C LYS A 815 -10.97 -12.27 22.35
N LEU A 816 -11.79 -11.62 21.52
CA LEU A 816 -13.02 -10.95 21.97
C LEU A 816 -14.24 -11.88 22.02
N CYS A 817 -14.43 -12.73 21.01
CA CYS A 817 -15.64 -13.52 20.75
C CYS A 817 -15.45 -15.03 20.93
N GLY A 818 -14.21 -15.51 21.05
CA GLY A 818 -13.90 -16.91 21.32
C GLY A 818 -14.02 -17.84 20.10
N PRO A 819 -14.13 -19.17 20.31
CA PRO A 819 -13.93 -20.18 19.25
C PRO A 819 -15.14 -20.40 18.33
N ALA A 820 -16.23 -19.65 18.48
CA ALA A 820 -17.49 -19.95 17.79
C ALA A 820 -17.38 -19.87 16.26
N VAL A 821 -16.65 -18.88 15.73
CA VAL A 821 -16.40 -18.72 14.27
C VAL A 821 -15.54 -19.84 13.67
N LEU A 822 -14.80 -20.56 14.52
CA LEU A 822 -13.96 -21.69 14.11
C LEU A 822 -14.72 -23.03 14.16
N ALA A 823 -15.98 -23.02 14.59
CA ALA A 823 -16.75 -24.25 14.78
C ALA A 823 -16.94 -25.00 13.45
N PRO A 824 -16.85 -26.35 13.45
CA PRO A 824 -17.07 -27.13 12.24
C PRO A 824 -18.45 -26.88 11.65
N VAL A 825 -18.50 -26.50 10.37
CA VAL A 825 -19.74 -26.47 9.60
C VAL A 825 -20.13 -27.90 9.25
N SER A 826 -21.42 -28.20 9.19
CA SER A 826 -21.89 -29.55 8.83
C SER A 826 -21.54 -29.89 7.37
N GLY A 827 -20.51 -30.71 7.14
CA GLY A 827 -20.06 -31.13 5.80
C GLY A 827 -18.85 -32.07 5.83
N ASP A 828 -18.47 -32.61 4.67
CA ASP A 828 -17.32 -33.54 4.49
C ASP A 828 -15.99 -32.82 4.14
N GLY A 829 -15.96 -31.48 4.16
CA GLY A 829 -14.79 -30.65 3.81
C GLY A 829 -13.94 -30.23 5.03
N PRO A 830 -12.80 -29.55 4.79
CA PRO A 830 -11.96 -29.03 5.88
C PRO A 830 -12.73 -27.99 6.69
N THR A 831 -12.50 -27.99 8.00
CA THR A 831 -13.11 -27.06 8.95
C THR A 831 -12.45 -25.68 8.88
N PRO A 832 -13.15 -24.60 9.30
CA PRO A 832 -12.53 -23.27 9.37
C PRO A 832 -11.23 -23.24 10.19
N LEU A 833 -11.15 -24.04 11.27
CA LEU A 833 -9.93 -24.18 12.06
C LEU A 833 -8.78 -24.79 11.26
N GLU A 834 -9.04 -25.83 10.48
CA GLU A 834 -8.03 -26.49 9.64
C GLU A 834 -7.51 -25.57 8.55
N LEU A 835 -8.41 -24.85 7.87
CA LEU A 835 -8.04 -23.88 6.83
C LEU A 835 -7.26 -22.69 7.43
N THR A 836 -7.74 -22.12 8.54
CA THR A 836 -6.99 -21.06 9.26
C THR A 836 -5.59 -21.54 9.64
N THR A 837 -5.49 -22.76 10.17
CA THR A 837 -4.18 -23.35 10.53
C THR A 837 -3.29 -23.50 9.29
N GLN A 838 -3.85 -23.90 8.15
CA GLN A 838 -3.12 -24.03 6.89
C GLN A 838 -2.60 -22.69 6.37
N HIS A 839 -3.43 -21.65 6.30
CA HIS A 839 -3.00 -20.33 5.82
C HIS A 839 -1.94 -19.71 6.72
N ILE A 840 -2.11 -19.79 8.04
CA ILE A 840 -1.09 -19.34 9.00
C ILE A 840 0.21 -20.12 8.83
N MET A 841 0.15 -21.43 8.58
CA MET A 841 1.34 -22.21 8.30
C MET A 841 2.02 -21.80 6.99
N GLN A 842 1.28 -21.51 5.93
CA GLN A 842 1.84 -20.97 4.69
C GLN A 842 2.55 -19.64 4.95
N ILE A 843 1.93 -18.72 5.71
CA ILE A 843 2.52 -17.43 6.06
C ILE A 843 3.80 -17.58 6.89
N LEU A 844 3.77 -18.38 7.95
CA LEU A 844 4.94 -18.65 8.80
C LEU A 844 6.06 -19.38 8.05
N GLN A 845 5.73 -20.08 6.97
CA GLN A 845 6.68 -20.72 6.06
C GLN A 845 7.11 -19.82 4.90
N ARG A 846 6.56 -18.59 4.79
CA ARG A 846 6.82 -17.65 3.70
C ARG A 846 6.43 -18.23 2.34
N GLN A 847 5.26 -18.86 2.28
CA GLN A 847 4.71 -19.56 1.11
C GLN A 847 3.31 -19.07 0.71
N HIS A 848 2.77 -18.08 1.43
CA HIS A 848 1.51 -17.46 1.05
C HIS A 848 1.66 -16.69 -0.28
N PRO A 849 0.62 -16.60 -1.15
CA PRO A 849 0.68 -15.83 -2.38
C PRO A 849 1.26 -14.41 -2.22
N CYS A 850 0.79 -13.64 -1.22
CA CYS A 850 1.35 -12.30 -0.91
C CYS A 850 2.84 -12.23 -0.50
N GLN A 851 3.53 -13.37 -0.38
CA GLN A 851 4.95 -13.45 -0.02
C GLN A 851 5.82 -14.03 -1.15
N LYS A 852 5.25 -14.26 -2.34
CA LYS A 852 5.94 -14.76 -3.52
C LYS A 852 5.92 -13.71 -4.64
N ASP A 853 6.92 -13.77 -5.52
CA ASP A 853 6.89 -13.02 -6.78
C ASP A 853 5.86 -13.71 -7.71
N GLU A 854 5.20 -12.95 -8.60
CA GLU A 854 4.07 -13.40 -9.45
C GLU A 854 4.35 -14.65 -10.29
N ASP A 855 5.60 -15.00 -10.54
CA ASP A 855 5.99 -16.14 -11.37
C ASP A 855 6.63 -17.31 -10.57
N ASP A 856 6.92 -17.10 -9.28
CA ASP A 856 7.69 -18.03 -8.45
C ASP A 856 6.78 -18.90 -7.57
N PHE A 857 5.52 -19.12 -7.98
CA PHE A 857 4.58 -19.97 -7.22
C PHE A 857 5.13 -21.38 -6.95
N ASP A 858 6.05 -21.87 -7.80
CA ASP A 858 6.68 -23.20 -7.74
C ASP A 858 8.15 -23.24 -7.25
N GLU A 859 8.84 -22.09 -7.08
CA GLU A 859 10.19 -22.07 -6.50
C GLU A 859 10.15 -21.94 -4.96
N PRO A 860 10.93 -22.74 -4.21
CA PRO A 860 10.96 -22.64 -2.75
C PRO A 860 11.60 -21.31 -2.34
N ALA A 861 10.80 -20.44 -1.70
CA ALA A 861 11.25 -19.16 -1.14
C ALA A 861 12.57 -19.34 -0.36
N ALA A 862 13.54 -18.47 -0.63
CA ALA A 862 14.82 -18.45 0.06
C ALA A 862 14.61 -18.08 1.54
N MET A 863 14.35 -19.11 2.36
CA MET A 863 14.00 -19.04 3.78
C MET A 863 15.09 -18.46 4.71
N GLU A 864 16.18 -17.90 4.17
CA GLU A 864 17.42 -17.55 4.90
C GLU A 864 17.90 -16.10 4.69
N GLY A 865 17.05 -15.20 4.16
CA GLY A 865 17.34 -13.77 4.02
C GLY A 865 16.62 -12.87 5.03
N GLU A 866 17.19 -11.69 5.29
CA GLU A 866 16.51 -10.57 5.96
C GLU A 866 15.28 -10.14 5.15
N SER A 867 14.20 -9.75 5.82
CA SER A 867 12.95 -9.30 5.20
C SER A 867 12.84 -7.78 5.17
N ALA A 868 12.08 -7.25 4.21
CA ALA A 868 11.49 -5.92 4.36
C ALA A 868 10.51 -5.90 5.54
N GLU A 869 10.30 -4.74 6.16
CA GLU A 869 9.43 -4.62 7.33
C GLU A 869 7.97 -4.99 7.01
N TYR A 870 7.46 -4.59 5.84
CA TYR A 870 6.14 -5.00 5.36
C TYR A 870 5.96 -6.52 5.23
N ASP A 871 6.98 -7.26 4.79
CA ASP A 871 6.89 -8.73 4.72
C ASP A 871 6.90 -9.35 6.12
N TRP A 872 7.66 -8.75 7.03
CA TRP A 872 7.70 -9.18 8.41
C TRP A 872 6.35 -8.95 9.10
N LEU A 873 5.68 -7.82 8.84
CA LEU A 873 4.38 -7.50 9.42
C LEU A 873 3.31 -8.57 9.13
N VAL A 874 3.31 -9.14 7.92
CA VAL A 874 2.42 -10.27 7.56
C VAL A 874 2.70 -11.49 8.45
N VAL A 875 3.96 -11.79 8.72
CA VAL A 875 4.38 -12.91 9.58
C VAL A 875 4.05 -12.65 11.04
N GLU A 876 4.30 -11.44 11.53
CA GLU A 876 4.00 -11.02 12.89
C GLU A 876 2.51 -11.10 13.20
N THR A 877 1.66 -10.52 12.33
CA THR A 877 0.20 -10.59 12.49
C THR A 877 -0.32 -12.03 12.37
N ALA A 878 0.30 -12.89 11.57
CA ALA A 878 -0.02 -14.32 11.59
C ALA A 878 0.33 -14.98 12.95
N MET A 879 1.41 -14.56 13.61
CA MET A 879 1.72 -14.99 14.98
C MET A 879 0.68 -14.47 15.99
N GLU A 880 0.08 -13.29 15.78
CA GLU A 880 -1.04 -12.82 16.59
C GLU A 880 -2.27 -13.72 16.43
N VAL A 881 -2.54 -14.23 15.22
CA VAL A 881 -3.60 -15.24 15.01
C VAL A 881 -3.27 -16.53 15.76
N VAL A 882 -2.01 -16.97 15.82
CA VAL A 882 -1.60 -18.11 16.65
C VAL A 882 -1.92 -17.87 18.14
N ALA A 883 -1.65 -16.67 18.67
CA ALA A 883 -2.02 -16.29 20.03
C ALA A 883 -3.55 -16.18 20.22
N GLY A 884 -4.29 -15.70 19.22
CA GLY A 884 -5.75 -15.69 19.20
C GLY A 884 -6.34 -17.10 19.24
N LEU A 885 -5.80 -18.02 18.43
CA LEU A 885 -6.16 -19.44 18.43
C LEU A 885 -5.86 -20.08 19.79
N SER A 886 -4.71 -19.79 20.42
CA SER A 886 -4.40 -20.32 21.74
C SER A 886 -5.41 -19.84 22.78
N THR A 887 -5.78 -18.57 22.74
CA THR A 887 -6.78 -17.96 23.63
C THR A 887 -8.16 -18.60 23.44
N ALA A 888 -8.61 -18.77 22.20
CA ALA A 888 -9.92 -19.32 21.87
C ALA A 888 -10.03 -20.83 22.19
N LEU A 889 -8.92 -21.59 22.12
CA LEU A 889 -8.92 -23.04 22.33
C LEU A 889 -8.50 -23.47 23.75
N GLY A 890 -7.76 -22.62 24.47
CA GLY A 890 -7.24 -22.93 25.80
C GLY A 890 -6.33 -24.16 25.79
N GLU A 891 -6.54 -25.10 26.73
CA GLU A 891 -5.73 -26.33 26.82
C GLU A 891 -5.72 -27.17 25.53
N GLN A 892 -6.78 -27.09 24.70
CA GLN A 892 -6.88 -27.86 23.45
C GLN A 892 -5.91 -27.37 22.37
N PHE A 893 -5.42 -26.14 22.49
CA PHE A 893 -4.38 -25.61 21.60
C PHE A 893 -3.11 -26.45 21.62
N GLY A 894 -2.89 -27.25 22.68
CA GLY A 894 -1.77 -28.19 22.75
C GLY A 894 -1.69 -29.14 21.54
N GLU A 895 -2.79 -29.45 20.85
CA GLU A 895 -2.73 -30.23 19.60
C GLU A 895 -2.21 -29.42 18.40
N LEU A 896 -2.63 -28.16 18.26
CA LEU A 896 -2.14 -27.26 17.22
C LEU A 896 -0.70 -26.79 17.47
N TRP A 897 -0.27 -26.72 18.72
CA TRP A 897 1.11 -26.43 19.07
C TRP A 897 2.09 -27.36 18.34
N LYS A 898 1.73 -28.63 18.11
CA LYS A 898 2.57 -29.59 17.36
C LYS A 898 2.89 -29.13 15.94
N ILE A 899 1.99 -28.32 15.36
CA ILE A 899 2.09 -27.76 14.01
C ILE A 899 2.96 -26.49 14.07
N PHE A 900 2.62 -25.55 14.96
CA PHE A 900 3.27 -24.25 15.06
C PHE A 900 4.62 -24.24 15.81
N GLU A 901 4.96 -25.30 16.55
CA GLU A 901 6.20 -25.36 17.34
C GLU A 901 7.43 -25.16 16.47
N THR A 902 7.49 -25.82 15.32
CA THR A 902 8.67 -25.77 14.43
C THR A 902 8.92 -24.38 13.87
N PRO A 903 7.95 -23.70 13.21
CA PRO A 903 8.17 -22.34 12.72
C PRO A 903 8.48 -21.34 13.85
N LEU A 904 7.76 -21.37 14.97
CA LEU A 904 8.04 -20.46 16.10
C LEU A 904 9.44 -20.68 16.67
N PHE A 905 9.93 -21.92 16.77
CA PHE A 905 11.30 -22.20 17.20
C PHE A 905 12.36 -21.71 16.20
N LYS A 906 12.03 -21.70 14.91
CA LYS A 906 12.89 -21.15 13.86
C LYS A 906 13.06 -19.65 14.06
N PHE A 907 11.96 -18.90 14.17
CA PHE A 907 11.99 -17.45 14.42
C PHE A 907 12.65 -17.09 15.75
N ALA A 908 12.37 -17.82 16.84
CA ALA A 908 13.05 -17.67 18.12
C ALA A 908 14.58 -17.97 18.08
N SER A 909 15.05 -18.55 16.99
CA SER A 909 16.47 -18.83 16.71
C SER A 909 17.07 -17.95 15.62
N SER A 910 16.31 -16.99 15.08
CA SER A 910 16.75 -16.07 14.04
C SER A 910 17.92 -15.19 14.48
N GLN A 911 18.65 -14.64 13.51
CA GLN A 911 19.63 -13.59 13.74
C GLN A 911 18.95 -12.23 13.98
N GLU A 912 17.74 -12.05 13.47
CA GLU A 912 16.98 -10.81 13.62
C GLU A 912 16.35 -10.71 15.01
N ARG A 913 16.52 -9.56 15.67
CA ARG A 913 16.07 -9.36 17.06
C ARG A 913 14.53 -9.35 17.17
N PHE A 914 13.86 -8.69 16.24
CA PHE A 914 12.40 -8.54 16.24
C PHE A 914 11.72 -9.91 16.00
N GLU A 915 12.26 -10.73 15.10
CA GLU A 915 11.76 -12.10 14.88
C GLU A 915 11.88 -12.97 16.14
N ARG A 916 12.99 -12.83 16.88
CA ARG A 916 13.16 -13.54 18.16
C ARG A 916 12.18 -13.04 19.21
N SER A 917 12.02 -11.72 19.32
CA SER A 917 11.15 -11.07 20.29
C SER A 917 9.69 -11.50 20.11
N ALA A 918 9.16 -11.37 18.89
CA ALA A 918 7.79 -11.75 18.54
C ALA A 918 7.54 -13.24 18.77
N ALA A 919 8.41 -14.12 18.27
CA ALA A 919 8.23 -15.56 18.43
C ALA A 919 8.25 -16.03 19.89
N ILE A 920 9.06 -15.40 20.75
CA ILE A 920 9.07 -15.69 22.18
C ILE A 920 7.83 -15.11 22.87
N GLY A 921 7.37 -13.91 22.47
CA GLY A 921 6.13 -13.32 22.95
C GLY A 921 4.91 -14.20 22.64
N THR A 922 4.74 -14.60 21.38
CA THR A 922 3.66 -15.52 20.94
C THR A 922 3.74 -16.86 21.66
N MET A 923 4.95 -17.39 21.88
CA MET A 923 5.12 -18.61 22.67
C MET A 923 4.68 -18.44 24.11
N ALA A 924 4.94 -17.28 24.73
CA ALA A 924 4.48 -16.97 26.08
C ALA A 924 2.94 -16.91 26.14
N ASP A 925 2.29 -16.23 25.19
CA ASP A 925 0.82 -16.19 25.09
C ASP A 925 0.21 -17.60 24.91
N CYS A 926 0.86 -18.45 24.12
CA CYS A 926 0.46 -19.85 23.96
C CYS A 926 0.59 -20.63 25.28
N ILE A 927 1.67 -20.43 26.05
CA ILE A 927 1.87 -21.08 27.35
C ILE A 927 0.85 -20.60 28.37
N GLU A 928 0.52 -19.31 28.37
CA GLU A 928 -0.52 -18.73 29.20
C GLU A 928 -1.87 -19.38 28.91
N SER A 929 -2.28 -19.35 27.63
CA SER A 929 -3.59 -19.83 27.19
C SER A 929 -3.75 -21.34 27.35
N MET A 930 -2.70 -22.12 27.08
CA MET A 930 -2.74 -23.58 27.23
C MET A 930 -2.87 -24.05 28.67
N GLY A 931 -2.51 -23.23 29.67
CA GLY A 931 -2.45 -23.68 31.05
C GLY A 931 -1.67 -25.00 31.20
N ALA A 932 -2.28 -26.01 31.83
CA ALA A 932 -1.65 -27.32 32.01
C ALA A 932 -1.36 -28.06 30.68
N GLY A 933 -2.01 -27.68 29.58
CA GLY A 933 -1.81 -28.23 28.24
C GLY A 933 -0.39 -28.05 27.69
N CYS A 934 0.41 -27.11 28.22
CA CYS A 934 1.82 -26.94 27.83
C CYS A 934 2.75 -28.04 28.38
N THR A 935 2.29 -28.82 29.37
CA THR A 935 3.12 -29.81 30.10
C THR A 935 3.93 -30.76 29.18
N PRO A 936 3.37 -31.34 28.10
CA PRO A 936 4.12 -32.23 27.21
C PRO A 936 5.32 -31.57 26.50
N TYR A 937 5.31 -30.25 26.38
CA TYR A 937 6.31 -29.46 25.63
C TYR A 937 7.34 -28.78 26.54
N THR A 938 7.21 -28.95 27.86
CA THR A 938 8.00 -28.28 28.89
C THR A 938 9.49 -28.34 28.62
N GLN A 939 10.04 -29.52 28.31
CA GLN A 939 11.48 -29.69 28.11
C GLN A 939 12.02 -28.81 26.97
N ARG A 940 11.32 -28.77 25.83
CA ARG A 940 11.75 -27.99 24.66
C ARG A 940 11.59 -26.49 24.89
N MET A 941 10.44 -26.08 25.44
CA MET A 941 10.16 -24.67 25.79
C MET A 941 11.16 -24.17 26.84
N MET A 942 11.38 -24.92 27.92
CA MET A 942 12.35 -24.59 28.98
C MET A 942 13.75 -24.36 28.40
N LYS A 943 14.22 -25.27 27.54
CA LYS A 943 15.54 -25.14 26.91
C LYS A 943 15.66 -23.86 26.08
N LEU A 944 14.63 -23.51 25.31
CA LEU A 944 14.62 -22.31 24.48
C LEU A 944 14.53 -21.03 25.34
N LEU A 945 13.62 -20.98 26.31
CA LEU A 945 13.45 -19.83 27.21
C LEU A 945 14.71 -19.59 28.05
N LEU A 946 15.37 -20.64 28.55
CA LEU A 946 16.67 -20.52 29.20
C LEU A 946 17.73 -19.92 28.27
N LYS A 947 17.73 -20.27 26.98
CA LYS A 947 18.64 -19.64 26.01
C LYS A 947 18.33 -18.15 25.86
N ARG A 948 17.05 -17.77 25.78
CA ARG A 948 16.60 -16.39 25.51
C ARG A 948 16.58 -15.47 26.74
N LEU A 949 16.60 -16.03 27.94
CA LEU A 949 16.91 -15.27 29.16
C LEU A 949 18.34 -14.68 29.15
N SER A 950 19.22 -15.15 28.27
CA SER A 950 20.53 -14.56 28.00
C SER A 950 20.61 -13.81 26.66
N ASP A 951 19.48 -13.43 26.05
CA ASP A 951 19.51 -12.68 24.79
C ASP A 951 20.23 -11.33 24.94
N GLU A 952 20.84 -10.85 23.87
CA GLU A 952 21.44 -9.52 23.84
C GLU A 952 20.37 -8.44 23.76
N ASP A 953 19.23 -8.76 23.12
CA ASP A 953 18.10 -7.88 22.96
C ASP A 953 17.26 -7.81 24.25
N PRO A 954 17.05 -6.61 24.84
CA PRO A 954 16.29 -6.45 26.08
C PRO A 954 14.83 -6.91 25.98
N GLU A 955 14.19 -6.71 24.83
CA GLU A 955 12.79 -7.06 24.63
C GLU A 955 12.59 -8.57 24.53
N THR A 956 13.41 -9.24 23.71
CA THR A 956 13.46 -10.71 23.65
C THR A 956 13.72 -11.32 25.03
N LYS A 957 14.63 -10.72 25.81
CA LYS A 957 14.91 -11.16 27.18
C LYS A 957 13.70 -10.94 28.11
N SER A 958 12.97 -9.84 27.93
CA SER A 958 11.75 -9.52 28.67
C SER A 958 10.66 -10.55 28.40
N ASN A 959 10.39 -10.84 27.13
CA ASN A 959 9.43 -11.87 26.70
C ASN A 959 9.85 -13.27 27.18
N ALA A 960 11.16 -13.57 27.21
CA ALA A 960 11.68 -14.81 27.75
C ALA A 960 11.46 -14.94 29.26
N ALA A 961 11.60 -13.84 30.02
CA ALA A 961 11.30 -13.81 31.45
C ALA A 961 9.82 -14.04 31.72
N PHE A 962 8.95 -13.34 30.97
CA PHE A 962 7.51 -13.54 31.02
C PHE A 962 7.11 -15.01 30.74
N GLY A 963 7.55 -15.53 29.58
CA GLY A 963 7.29 -16.92 29.17
C GLY A 963 7.87 -17.96 30.13
N MET A 964 9.05 -17.73 30.71
CA MET A 964 9.63 -18.62 31.74
C MET A 964 8.76 -18.66 33.00
N GLY A 965 8.29 -17.50 33.46
CA GLY A 965 7.39 -17.39 34.60
C GLY A 965 6.10 -18.15 34.39
N LEU A 966 5.48 -17.97 33.21
CA LEU A 966 4.27 -18.68 32.82
C LEU A 966 4.49 -20.19 32.72
N LEU A 967 5.58 -20.64 32.12
CA LEU A 967 5.90 -22.07 32.03
C LEU A 967 6.05 -22.70 33.42
N CYS A 968 6.74 -21.99 34.33
CA CYS A 968 6.90 -22.42 35.72
C CYS A 968 5.55 -22.48 36.47
N ALA A 969 4.63 -21.57 36.19
CA ALA A 969 3.31 -21.53 36.81
C ALA A 969 2.38 -22.63 36.27
N ASN A 970 2.35 -22.83 34.96
CA ASN A 970 1.32 -23.59 34.26
C ASN A 970 1.65 -25.06 34.05
N SER A 971 2.92 -25.41 33.81
CA SER A 971 3.30 -26.81 33.59
C SER A 971 3.28 -27.63 34.88
N ASN A 972 2.89 -28.90 34.73
CA ASN A 972 2.89 -29.88 35.81
C ASN A 972 4.13 -30.79 35.82
N ASP A 973 5.11 -30.55 34.93
CA ASP A 973 6.36 -31.32 34.89
C ASP A 973 7.39 -30.77 35.88
N GLY A 974 7.11 -30.97 37.16
CA GLY A 974 8.02 -30.56 38.24
C GLY A 974 9.39 -31.24 38.19
N LYS A 975 9.54 -32.36 37.46
CA LYS A 975 10.84 -33.04 37.32
C LYS A 975 11.78 -32.26 36.40
N GLU A 976 11.24 -31.63 35.37
CA GLU A 976 12.01 -30.79 34.46
C GLU A 976 12.16 -29.36 35.00
N ILE A 977 11.10 -28.82 35.62
CA ILE A 977 11.06 -27.42 36.05
C ILE A 977 11.88 -27.14 37.30
N LEU A 978 11.65 -27.89 38.38
CA LEU A 978 12.25 -27.55 39.69
C LEU A 978 13.79 -27.58 39.69
N PRO A 979 14.48 -28.52 39.00
CA PRO A 979 15.94 -28.47 38.92
C PRO A 979 16.51 -27.21 38.27
N GLN A 980 15.71 -26.50 37.45
CA GLN A 980 16.15 -25.29 36.75
C GLN A 980 15.94 -24.01 37.54
N TYR A 981 15.23 -24.03 38.69
CA TYR A 981 14.92 -22.82 39.45
C TYR A 981 16.17 -22.02 39.83
N ASN A 982 17.23 -22.69 40.29
CA ASN A 982 18.49 -22.00 40.61
C ASN A 982 19.17 -21.42 39.37
N THR A 983 19.06 -22.08 38.22
CA THR A 983 19.56 -21.55 36.94
C THR A 983 18.81 -20.29 36.56
N VAL A 984 17.48 -20.33 36.56
CA VAL A 984 16.61 -19.17 36.23
C VAL A 984 16.89 -18.01 37.19
N LEU A 985 16.94 -18.26 38.49
CA LEU A 985 17.27 -17.24 39.49
C LEU A 985 18.65 -16.62 39.25
N GLY A 986 19.68 -17.43 38.95
CA GLY A 986 21.02 -16.93 38.66
C GLY A 986 21.08 -16.07 37.40
N MET A 987 20.19 -16.30 36.43
CA MET A 987 20.09 -15.49 35.20
C MET A 987 19.34 -14.18 35.43
N LEU A 988 18.32 -14.18 36.30
CA LEU A 988 17.52 -12.99 36.63
C LEU A 988 18.15 -12.13 37.73
N GLU A 989 18.99 -12.69 38.60
CA GLU A 989 19.61 -11.99 39.73
C GLU A 989 20.27 -10.65 39.35
N PRO A 990 21.05 -10.54 38.26
CA PRO A 990 21.64 -9.26 37.87
C PRO A 990 20.60 -8.19 37.58
N LEU A 991 19.45 -8.57 37.01
CA LEU A 991 18.34 -7.66 36.72
C LEU A 991 17.70 -7.16 38.02
N LEU A 992 17.53 -8.04 39.01
CA LEU A 992 16.96 -7.69 40.31
C LEU A 992 17.84 -6.73 41.13
N GLN A 993 19.11 -6.56 40.77
CA GLN A 993 20.05 -5.64 41.43
C GLN A 993 20.15 -4.27 40.74
N THR A 994 19.55 -4.12 39.55
CA THR A 994 19.61 -2.88 38.76
C THR A 994 18.65 -1.83 39.31
N SER A 995 19.11 -0.57 39.37
CA SER A 995 18.24 0.54 39.77
C SER A 995 17.29 0.92 38.63
N LYS A 996 15.99 1.04 38.93
CA LYS A 996 14.96 1.62 38.03
C LYS A 996 15.10 3.14 37.80
N ALA A 997 16.11 3.80 38.38
CA ALA A 997 16.31 5.23 38.25
C ALA A 997 17.07 5.56 36.96
N GLY A 998 16.36 6.09 35.96
CA GLY A 998 16.93 6.44 34.64
C GLY A 998 17.02 5.26 33.65
N ALA A 999 16.31 4.16 33.92
CA ALA A 999 16.14 3.05 32.98
C ALA A 999 15.24 3.48 31.80
N SER A 1000 15.49 2.95 30.60
CA SER A 1000 14.56 3.07 29.48
C SER A 1000 13.25 2.31 29.75
N GLU A 1001 12.19 2.58 28.98
CA GLU A 1001 10.93 1.82 29.03
C GLU A 1001 11.16 0.32 28.83
N SER A 1002 11.97 -0.05 27.83
CA SER A 1002 12.32 -1.45 27.56
C SER A 1002 13.06 -2.13 28.72
N GLU A 1003 13.97 -1.41 29.38
CA GLU A 1003 14.66 -1.89 30.57
C GLU A 1003 13.70 -2.01 31.76
N ALA A 1004 12.81 -1.06 31.95
CA ALA A 1004 11.82 -1.09 33.02
C ALA A 1004 10.79 -2.22 32.83
N ARG A 1005 10.32 -2.46 31.59
CA ARG A 1005 9.48 -3.61 31.23
C ARG A 1005 10.18 -4.94 31.49
N LEU A 1006 11.46 -5.07 31.12
CA LEU A 1006 12.28 -6.24 31.44
C LEU A 1006 12.37 -6.51 32.95
N LEU A 1007 12.55 -5.46 33.76
CA LEU A 1007 12.59 -5.58 35.22
C LEU A 1007 11.24 -6.03 35.80
N ASP A 1008 10.15 -5.51 35.26
CA ASP A 1008 8.79 -5.87 35.69
C ASP A 1008 8.48 -7.34 35.35
N ASN A 1009 8.83 -7.80 34.15
CA ASN A 1009 8.68 -9.21 33.74
C ASN A 1009 9.60 -10.16 34.52
N ALA A 1010 10.81 -9.72 34.88
CA ALA A 1010 11.69 -10.48 35.77
C ALA A 1010 11.07 -10.63 37.18
N ALA A 1011 10.50 -9.54 37.73
CA ALA A 1011 9.80 -9.56 39.01
C ALA A 1011 8.58 -10.51 38.97
N GLY A 1012 7.84 -10.45 37.86
CA GLY A 1012 6.76 -11.35 37.51
C GLY A 1012 7.13 -12.83 37.50
N CYS A 1013 8.22 -13.16 36.79
CA CYS A 1013 8.75 -14.52 36.69
C CYS A 1013 9.08 -15.09 38.07
N VAL A 1014 9.83 -14.35 38.87
CA VAL A 1014 10.23 -14.76 40.23
C VAL A 1014 8.99 -14.93 41.12
N SER A 1015 8.00 -14.04 41.00
CA SER A 1015 6.77 -14.12 41.78
C SER A 1015 5.97 -15.38 41.47
N ARG A 1016 5.84 -15.76 40.18
CA ARG A 1016 5.20 -17.01 39.76
C ARG A 1016 5.95 -18.25 40.28
N MET A 1017 7.29 -18.24 40.24
CA MET A 1017 8.10 -19.33 40.80
C MET A 1017 7.90 -19.49 42.31
N ILE A 1018 7.92 -18.39 43.07
CA ILE A 1018 7.68 -18.40 44.52
C ILE A 1018 6.27 -18.90 44.83
N LYS A 1019 5.25 -18.42 44.11
CA LYS A 1019 3.85 -18.85 44.31
C LYS A 1019 3.67 -20.35 44.07
N LYS A 1020 4.32 -20.90 43.03
CA LYS A 1020 4.22 -22.32 42.67
C LYS A 1020 4.96 -23.24 43.63
N SER A 1021 6.19 -22.89 44.04
CA SER A 1021 7.02 -23.74 44.89
C SER A 1021 7.93 -22.91 45.81
N PRO A 1022 7.38 -22.34 46.91
CA PRO A 1022 8.13 -21.44 47.79
C PRO A 1022 9.32 -22.14 48.47
N GLU A 1023 9.21 -23.43 48.75
CA GLU A 1023 10.27 -24.27 49.35
C GLU A 1023 11.48 -24.48 48.41
N SER A 1024 11.28 -24.27 47.10
CA SER A 1024 12.32 -24.44 46.07
C SER A 1024 13.05 -23.12 45.75
N VAL A 1025 12.70 -22.02 46.43
CA VAL A 1025 13.29 -20.70 46.25
C VAL A 1025 13.90 -20.24 47.59
N PRO A 1026 15.16 -19.75 47.63
CA PRO A 1026 15.76 -19.22 48.86
C PRO A 1026 15.16 -17.85 49.22
N LEU A 1027 13.96 -17.85 49.81
CA LEU A 1027 13.16 -16.65 50.07
C LEU A 1027 13.89 -15.57 50.86
N GLU A 1028 14.75 -15.95 51.81
CA GLU A 1028 15.54 -15.01 52.64
C GLU A 1028 16.46 -14.11 51.80
N HIS A 1029 16.87 -14.56 50.61
CA HIS A 1029 17.73 -13.82 49.71
C HIS A 1029 16.94 -13.17 48.56
N VAL A 1030 15.92 -13.86 48.05
CA VAL A 1030 15.20 -13.45 46.84
C VAL A 1030 14.11 -12.43 47.13
N LEU A 1031 13.30 -12.64 48.18
CA LEU A 1031 12.13 -11.78 48.44
C LEU A 1031 12.52 -10.33 48.74
N PRO A 1032 13.56 -10.03 49.56
CA PRO A 1032 13.98 -8.64 49.77
C PRO A 1032 14.38 -7.91 48.48
N ARG A 1033 15.06 -8.59 47.55
CA ARG A 1033 15.45 -8.01 46.25
C ARG A 1033 14.26 -7.75 45.35
N LEU A 1034 13.30 -8.67 45.33
CA LEU A 1034 12.05 -8.47 44.62
C LEU A 1034 11.28 -7.25 45.16
N VAL A 1035 11.21 -7.09 46.48
CA VAL A 1035 10.53 -5.95 47.12
C VAL A 1035 11.19 -4.61 46.76
N GLU A 1036 12.52 -4.57 46.62
CA GLU A 1036 13.26 -3.37 46.18
C GLU A 1036 12.90 -2.90 44.76
N LEU A 1037 12.39 -3.79 43.89
CA LEU A 1037 11.92 -3.43 42.55
C LEU A 1037 10.51 -2.84 42.53
N LEU A 1038 9.74 -3.00 43.61
CA LEU A 1038 8.35 -2.56 43.64
C LEU A 1038 8.21 -1.07 43.98
N PRO A 1039 7.18 -0.39 43.45
CA PRO A 1039 6.17 -0.91 42.53
C PRO A 1039 6.69 -1.08 41.09
N LEU A 1040 5.94 -1.86 40.30
CA LEU A 1040 6.13 -1.97 38.86
C LEU A 1040 5.83 -0.62 38.17
N LYS A 1041 6.32 -0.42 36.95
CA LYS A 1041 6.23 0.87 36.25
C LYS A 1041 5.63 0.76 34.85
N GLU A 1042 6.02 -0.26 34.10
CA GLU A 1042 5.68 -0.41 32.68
C GLU A 1042 4.72 -1.57 32.45
N ASP A 1043 5.01 -2.75 33.00
CA ASP A 1043 4.15 -3.93 32.81
C ASP A 1043 3.28 -4.18 34.04
N PHE A 1044 2.11 -3.56 34.08
CA PHE A 1044 1.16 -3.75 35.18
C PHE A 1044 0.45 -5.11 35.15
N ARG A 1045 0.53 -5.90 34.06
CA ARG A 1045 0.01 -7.28 34.06
C ARG A 1045 0.74 -8.12 35.12
N GLU A 1046 1.98 -7.77 35.42
CA GLU A 1046 2.80 -8.44 36.41
C GLU A 1046 2.47 -8.09 37.87
N ASN A 1047 1.62 -7.08 38.11
CA ASN A 1047 1.15 -6.81 39.47
C ASN A 1047 0.31 -7.96 40.02
N GLU A 1048 -0.54 -8.60 39.21
CA GLU A 1048 -1.36 -9.71 39.66
C GLU A 1048 -0.54 -10.87 40.26
N PRO A 1049 0.43 -11.48 39.54
CA PRO A 1049 1.25 -12.56 40.11
C PRO A 1049 2.12 -12.10 41.29
N VAL A 1050 2.62 -10.85 41.29
CA VAL A 1050 3.39 -10.28 42.40
C VAL A 1050 2.56 -10.21 43.67
N PHE A 1051 1.38 -9.59 43.61
CA PHE A 1051 0.58 -9.38 44.81
C PHE A 1051 -0.11 -10.66 45.28
N ASP A 1052 -0.57 -11.52 44.35
CA ASP A 1052 -1.08 -12.83 44.73
C ASP A 1052 -0.02 -13.67 45.48
N MET A 1053 1.24 -13.60 45.04
CA MET A 1053 2.36 -14.26 45.73
C MET A 1053 2.55 -13.68 47.15
N ILE A 1054 2.60 -12.36 47.28
CA ILE A 1054 2.77 -11.69 48.58
C ILE A 1054 1.62 -12.06 49.53
N ILE A 1055 0.37 -11.97 49.06
CA ILE A 1055 -0.83 -12.32 49.81
C ILE A 1055 -0.76 -13.78 50.28
N SER A 1056 -0.38 -14.70 49.40
CA SER A 1056 -0.24 -16.12 49.73
C SER A 1056 0.81 -16.36 50.82
N LEU A 1057 1.94 -15.63 50.81
CA LEU A 1057 2.95 -15.70 51.85
C LEU A 1057 2.45 -15.19 53.21
N TYR A 1058 1.65 -14.12 53.23
CA TYR A 1058 1.01 -13.62 54.46
C TYR A 1058 -0.03 -14.59 55.01
N GLN A 1059 -0.85 -15.18 54.15
CA GLN A 1059 -1.81 -16.23 54.53
C GLN A 1059 -1.10 -17.45 55.13
N ALA A 1060 0.08 -17.80 54.60
CA ALA A 1060 0.94 -18.86 55.13
C ALA A 1060 1.74 -18.46 56.39
N GLN A 1061 1.58 -17.24 56.90
CA GLN A 1061 2.36 -16.68 58.02
C GLN A 1061 3.88 -16.81 57.81
N ASN A 1062 4.35 -16.60 56.57
CA ASN A 1062 5.76 -16.74 56.23
C ASN A 1062 6.62 -15.66 56.95
N PRO A 1063 7.67 -16.03 57.69
CA PRO A 1063 8.44 -15.08 58.51
C PRO A 1063 9.24 -14.07 57.68
N VAL A 1064 9.65 -14.42 56.46
CA VAL A 1064 10.40 -13.51 55.58
C VAL A 1064 9.47 -12.40 55.07
N ALA A 1065 8.25 -12.76 54.64
CA ALA A 1065 7.25 -11.79 54.20
C ALA A 1065 6.80 -10.86 55.34
N GLN A 1066 6.59 -11.40 56.54
CA GLN A 1066 6.30 -10.60 57.74
C GLN A 1066 7.46 -9.65 58.10
N GLY A 1067 8.71 -10.07 57.87
CA GLY A 1067 9.88 -9.21 58.06
C GLY A 1067 9.93 -8.03 57.08
N ALA A 1068 9.33 -8.16 55.90
CA ALA A 1068 9.31 -7.14 54.86
C ALA A 1068 8.13 -6.15 54.96
N THR A 1069 7.21 -6.30 55.94
CA THR A 1069 5.98 -5.50 56.03
C THR A 1069 6.24 -3.99 55.99
N GLN A 1070 7.26 -3.49 56.69
CA GLN A 1070 7.57 -2.05 56.70
C GLN A 1070 7.96 -1.50 55.32
N GLN A 1071 8.61 -2.31 54.48
CA GLN A 1071 9.02 -1.92 53.13
C GLN A 1071 7.86 -2.04 52.14
N LEU A 1072 6.97 -3.02 52.35
CA LEU A 1072 5.82 -3.29 51.48
C LEU A 1072 4.66 -2.31 51.66
N MET A 1073 4.45 -1.77 52.85
CA MET A 1073 3.32 -0.86 53.12
C MET A 1073 3.27 0.36 52.18
N PRO A 1074 4.37 1.11 51.95
CA PRO A 1074 4.37 2.21 50.98
C PRO A 1074 4.08 1.77 49.54
N VAL A 1075 4.52 0.56 49.17
CA VAL A 1075 4.24 -0.02 47.84
C VAL A 1075 2.74 -0.27 47.68
N PHE A 1076 2.10 -0.88 48.67
CA PHE A 1076 0.66 -1.15 48.63
C PHE A 1076 -0.15 0.14 48.55
N GLU A 1077 0.23 1.17 49.29
CA GLU A 1077 -0.41 2.49 49.23
C GLU A 1077 -0.26 3.13 47.85
N LYS A 1078 0.91 2.99 47.22
CA LYS A 1078 1.17 3.53 45.88
C LYS A 1078 0.37 2.80 44.79
N VAL A 1079 0.34 1.46 44.81
CA VAL A 1079 -0.35 0.65 43.78
C VAL A 1079 -1.87 0.69 43.93
N LEU A 1080 -2.39 0.90 45.15
CA LEU A 1080 -3.82 1.15 45.34
C LEU A 1080 -4.24 2.56 44.87
N GLY A 1081 -3.30 3.47 44.66
CA GLY A 1081 -3.53 4.79 44.07
C GLY A 1081 -3.51 4.77 42.54
N PRO A 1082 -3.51 5.96 41.91
CA PRO A 1082 -3.42 6.08 40.46
C PRO A 1082 -2.07 5.58 39.89
N PRO A 1083 -2.06 5.05 38.65
CA PRO A 1083 -3.22 4.81 37.79
C PRO A 1083 -4.10 3.65 38.31
N GLU A 1084 -5.43 3.78 38.24
CA GLU A 1084 -6.35 2.85 38.94
C GLU A 1084 -6.45 1.46 38.28
N ASP A 1085 -6.18 1.40 36.99
CA ASP A 1085 -6.19 0.21 36.14
C ASP A 1085 -4.93 -0.67 36.28
N GLN A 1086 -3.91 -0.22 37.03
CA GLN A 1086 -2.71 -1.04 37.29
C GLN A 1086 -2.99 -2.34 38.08
N LEU A 1087 -4.23 -2.53 38.57
CA LEU A 1087 -4.69 -3.74 39.26
C LEU A 1087 -6.07 -4.16 38.74
N SER A 1088 -6.27 -5.46 38.52
CA SER A 1088 -7.61 -6.03 38.35
C SER A 1088 -8.46 -5.85 39.61
N ASP A 1089 -9.79 -5.76 39.45
CA ASP A 1089 -10.74 -5.61 40.56
C ASP A 1089 -10.54 -6.68 41.65
N GLU A 1090 -10.27 -7.92 41.22
CA GLU A 1090 -10.00 -9.03 42.11
C GLU A 1090 -8.71 -8.81 42.91
N THR A 1091 -7.61 -8.48 42.24
CA THR A 1091 -6.31 -8.23 42.89
C THR A 1091 -6.39 -7.04 43.84
N ARG A 1092 -7.05 -5.97 43.42
CA ARG A 1092 -7.32 -4.76 44.22
C ARG A 1092 -8.10 -5.10 45.49
N ALA A 1093 -9.16 -5.91 45.38
CA ALA A 1093 -9.94 -6.35 46.54
C ALA A 1093 -9.08 -7.14 47.54
N LYS A 1094 -8.33 -8.15 47.06
CA LYS A 1094 -7.43 -8.96 47.91
C LYS A 1094 -6.36 -8.11 48.58
N LEU A 1095 -5.72 -7.20 47.83
CA LEU A 1095 -4.67 -6.32 48.36
C LEU A 1095 -5.22 -5.34 49.41
N THR A 1096 -6.42 -4.82 49.18
CA THR A 1096 -7.11 -3.95 50.16
C THR A 1096 -7.40 -4.69 51.46
N GLU A 1097 -7.83 -5.95 51.39
CA GLU A 1097 -8.02 -6.78 52.59
C GLU A 1097 -6.71 -7.03 53.33
N LEU A 1098 -5.63 -7.33 52.62
CA LEU A 1098 -4.31 -7.49 53.23
C LEU A 1098 -3.85 -6.21 53.94
N VAL A 1099 -4.00 -5.04 53.31
CA VAL A 1099 -3.66 -3.74 53.92
C VAL A 1099 -4.47 -3.48 55.19
N LYS A 1100 -5.77 -3.81 55.19
CA LYS A 1100 -6.61 -3.72 56.41
C LYS A 1100 -6.08 -4.63 57.51
N TYR A 1101 -5.79 -5.89 57.19
CA TYR A 1101 -5.24 -6.86 58.14
C TYR A 1101 -3.92 -6.38 58.77
N LEU A 1102 -3.02 -5.79 57.97
CA LEU A 1102 -1.70 -5.33 58.44
C LEU A 1102 -1.77 -4.04 59.29
N ARG A 1103 -2.80 -3.22 59.10
CA ARG A 1103 -3.01 -1.98 59.88
C ARG A 1103 -3.72 -2.20 61.22
N GLY A 1104 -4.35 -3.37 61.41
CA GLY A 1104 -5.07 -3.73 62.63
C GLY A 1104 -6.57 -3.46 62.53
#